data_AF-A0AA87ZBM7-F1
#
_entry.id   AF-A0AA87ZBM7-F1
#
_cell.length_a   1.000
_cell.length_b   1.000
_cell.length_c   1.000
_cell.angle_alpha   90.00
_cell.angle_beta   90.00
_cell.angle_gamma   90.00
#
_symmetry.space_group_name_H-M   'P 1'
#
loop_
_entity.id
_entity.type
_entity.pdbx_description
1 polymer ?
#
loop_
_entity_poly.entity_id
_entity_poly.type
_entity_poly.pdbx_seq_one_letter_code
_entity_poly.pdbx_strand_id
1 'polypeptide(L)'
;MGKVSHVLQLSVEVVVENLISSTLYSGFRVESVKNMSTIRIQPSASALSSTIRHHFTRPRNAIVFTRNGTRPRRLSVSMSASSAPPSPFEICVKASTTVPNKLGDCPFCQRVLLTLEEKHLPYDLKLVDLGKKPEWFLKINADGKVPVIKFDEKWIADSDVITQSLEEKYPEPPLRTPPEKAFVGSKIFSTFIGFLKSKDLNDGTEQALLSELTSLNGYLKDNGPFINGKDISAADLSLGPKLYHLEIALGHYKSWSIPDSLPYVKSYLKNIFSRDSFIKTRALPEDVIAGWRPKLLICHKNPSLFGPSSVTDGHSRAEVYPETMIIQTTAFSGPSLLSSYSSRFRLNPLLLSPSCRRFSRSPFTRLSSRLLFTVAASANGVFTSPEIAKSFDFTAEERIYKWWESQGYFRPSFDRGSDSYVISMPPPNVTGSLHMGHAMFVTLEDIMIRYHRMKGRPTLWIPGTDHAGIATQLVVERMLASEGIKRVELSRDEFTKRVWEWKEKYGGTITNQIRRLGASCDWNREHFTLDEQLSRAVIEAFVRLHDKGLIYQGSYLVNWSPNLQTAVSDLEVEYHEESGTLYYIKYRVAGGTKNDYLTIATTRPETLFGDVAIAVNPQDDRYSKYIGRMAIVPMTYGRHVPIIADKLVDKDFGTGVLKISPGHDHNDYYLARKLGLPILNVMNKDGTLNNVAGLYCGLDRFDARKKLWADLEETGLAVKTEPHTLRVPRSQRGGEVIEPLVSKQWFVTMEPLAEKALQAVEKGELKILSERFEKIYNHWLSNIKDWCISRQLWWGHRIPVWYIDGKDNEEEYIVARNADEALKKAQDKYGKGVKIYQDPDVLDTWFSSALWPFSTLGWPDVSSEDFKQFYPTTMLETGYVVLCKPFLSSNSFAICSCNLT
;
A
#
# COMPACT_ATOMS: atom_id res chain seq x y z
N MET A 1 -2.95 -44.82 -16.05
CA MET A 1 -2.56 -43.64 -15.24
C MET A 1 -2.82 -42.28 -15.92
N GLY A 2 -2.84 -42.16 -17.26
CA GLY A 2 -2.86 -40.84 -17.93
C GLY A 2 -4.05 -39.87 -17.71
N LYS A 3 -5.18 -40.28 -17.10
CA LYS A 3 -6.36 -39.39 -16.96
C LYS A 3 -6.34 -38.43 -15.76
N VAL A 4 -5.45 -38.61 -14.78
CA VAL A 4 -5.39 -37.73 -13.59
C VAL A 4 -4.63 -36.42 -13.89
N SER A 5 -3.62 -36.47 -14.76
CA SER A 5 -2.77 -35.31 -15.07
C SER A 5 -3.53 -34.14 -15.72
N HIS A 6 -4.42 -34.44 -16.67
CA HIS A 6 -5.17 -33.40 -17.39
C HIS A 6 -6.16 -32.63 -16.50
N VAL A 7 -6.81 -33.32 -15.56
CA VAL A 7 -7.82 -32.71 -14.67
C VAL A 7 -7.17 -31.70 -13.72
N LEU A 8 -5.98 -32.02 -13.20
CA LEU A 8 -5.23 -31.12 -12.33
C LEU A 8 -4.68 -29.90 -13.08
N GLN A 9 -4.21 -30.08 -14.32
CA GLN A 9 -3.69 -28.97 -15.13
C GLN A 9 -4.79 -27.94 -15.46
N LEU A 10 -5.94 -28.42 -15.95
CA LEU A 10 -7.13 -27.57 -16.18
C LEU A 10 -7.60 -26.86 -14.90
N SER A 11 -7.48 -27.51 -13.73
CA SER A 11 -7.87 -26.92 -12.45
C SER A 11 -6.98 -25.75 -12.02
N VAL A 12 -5.69 -25.75 -12.41
CA VAL A 12 -4.77 -24.64 -12.13
C VAL A 12 -4.99 -23.50 -13.11
N GLU A 13 -5.12 -23.79 -14.40
CA GLU A 13 -5.35 -22.80 -15.46
C GLU A 13 -6.64 -21.99 -15.20
N VAL A 14 -7.75 -22.67 -14.88
CA VAL A 14 -9.05 -22.02 -14.58
C VAL A 14 -9.00 -21.14 -13.32
N VAL A 15 -8.19 -21.47 -12.30
CA VAL A 15 -8.02 -20.62 -11.11
C VAL A 15 -7.22 -19.36 -11.42
N VAL A 16 -6.18 -19.47 -12.27
CA VAL A 16 -5.34 -18.33 -12.67
C VAL A 16 -6.11 -17.34 -13.55
N GLU A 17 -6.88 -17.80 -14.55
CA GLU A 17 -7.65 -16.91 -15.43
C GLU A 17 -8.74 -16.13 -14.67
N ASN A 18 -9.48 -16.79 -13.78
CA ASN A 18 -10.54 -16.14 -13.00
C ASN A 18 -10.02 -15.06 -12.03
N LEU A 19 -8.77 -15.18 -11.54
CA LEU A 19 -8.16 -14.17 -10.68
C LEU A 19 -7.65 -12.95 -11.46
N ILE A 20 -7.06 -13.15 -12.64
CA ILE A 20 -6.48 -12.07 -13.47
C ILE A 20 -7.54 -11.04 -13.89
N SER A 21 -8.79 -11.47 -14.13
CA SER A 21 -9.90 -10.58 -14.50
C SER A 21 -10.30 -9.57 -13.41
N SER A 22 -9.87 -9.76 -12.16
CA SER A 22 -10.38 -8.99 -11.00
C SER A 22 -9.62 -7.69 -10.68
N THR A 23 -8.39 -7.53 -11.16
CA THR A 23 -7.44 -6.53 -10.62
C THR A 23 -7.30 -5.27 -11.49
N LEU A 24 -7.94 -5.23 -12.66
CA LEU A 24 -7.95 -4.08 -13.57
C LEU A 24 -9.19 -3.21 -13.32
N TYR A 25 -9.11 -2.17 -12.46
CA TYR A 25 -9.82 -0.88 -12.60
C TYR A 25 -9.62 0.06 -11.39
N SER A 26 -8.54 0.85 -11.38
CA SER A 26 -8.35 1.96 -10.42
C SER A 26 -7.49 3.12 -10.98
N GLY A 27 -7.70 3.47 -12.25
CA GLY A 27 -7.05 4.63 -12.87
C GLY A 27 -7.52 5.95 -12.25
N PHE A 28 -6.58 6.75 -11.72
CA PHE A 28 -6.83 8.12 -11.28
C PHE A 28 -7.20 9.03 -12.45
N ARG A 29 -8.11 9.99 -12.22
CA ARG A 29 -8.18 11.21 -13.04
C ARG A 29 -8.72 12.40 -12.25
N VAL A 30 -8.08 13.55 -12.44
CA VAL A 30 -8.41 14.83 -11.81
C VAL A 30 -8.78 15.84 -12.91
N GLU A 31 -9.77 16.69 -12.59
CA GLU A 31 -10.08 17.99 -13.21
C GLU A 31 -11.06 18.66 -12.21
N SER A 32 -10.74 19.77 -11.54
CA SER A 32 -10.42 21.12 -12.00
C SER A 32 -11.63 21.85 -12.59
N VAL A 33 -12.30 22.68 -11.76
CA VAL A 33 -13.11 23.84 -12.20
C VAL A 33 -12.87 25.00 -11.21
N LYS A 34 -12.82 26.22 -11.77
CA LYS A 34 -12.71 27.52 -11.09
C LYS A 34 -14.10 27.91 -10.46
N ASN A 35 -14.37 29.05 -9.81
CA ASN A 35 -13.64 30.29 -9.54
C ASN A 35 -14.38 31.10 -8.44
N MET A 36 -13.68 32.00 -7.73
CA MET A 36 -14.22 33.29 -7.18
C MET A 36 -15.41 33.28 -6.17
N SER A 37 -15.67 34.32 -5.35
CA SER A 37 -14.97 35.59 -5.09
C SER A 37 -15.22 36.12 -3.66
N THR A 38 -14.37 37.06 -3.22
CA THR A 38 -14.28 37.64 -1.86
C THR A 38 -15.31 38.74 -1.56
N ILE A 39 -15.75 38.84 -0.29
CA ILE A 39 -16.18 40.11 0.35
C ILE A 39 -15.60 40.17 1.78
N ARG A 40 -15.11 41.36 2.20
CA ARG A 40 -14.69 41.69 3.58
C ARG A 40 -15.69 42.66 4.23
N ILE A 41 -16.04 42.48 5.50
CA ILE A 41 -16.33 43.55 6.49
C ILE A 41 -15.71 43.15 7.86
N GLN A 42 -15.43 44.12 8.74
CA GLN A 42 -14.66 44.01 9.99
C GLN A 42 -15.55 43.97 11.28
N PRO A 43 -14.99 43.90 12.53
CA PRO A 43 -15.64 43.20 13.66
C PRO A 43 -16.09 44.10 14.85
N SER A 44 -16.60 43.45 15.91
CA SER A 44 -16.77 43.99 17.28
C SER A 44 -16.41 42.94 18.36
N ALA A 45 -16.23 43.34 19.63
CA ALA A 45 -15.55 42.54 20.68
C ALA A 45 -16.20 42.64 22.10
N SER A 46 -15.45 42.28 23.16
CA SER A 46 -15.80 42.06 24.61
C SER A 46 -16.37 40.65 24.93
N ALA A 47 -15.99 39.88 25.97
CA ALA A 47 -15.46 40.07 27.36
C ALA A 47 -16.58 40.31 28.41
N LEU A 48 -16.64 39.69 29.61
CA LEU A 48 -15.61 39.38 30.64
C LEU A 48 -15.94 38.14 31.55
N SER A 49 -14.93 37.69 32.32
CA SER A 49 -14.86 37.22 33.75
C SER A 49 -16.17 36.98 34.58
N SER A 50 -16.24 36.11 35.61
CA SER A 50 -15.26 35.90 36.71
C SER A 50 -15.48 34.64 37.62
N THR A 51 -14.57 34.44 38.59
CA THR A 51 -14.32 33.28 39.49
C THR A 51 -15.09 33.30 40.84
N ILE A 52 -15.26 32.15 41.54
CA ILE A 52 -15.15 31.97 43.03
C ILE A 52 -15.25 30.47 43.46
N ARG A 53 -15.06 30.16 44.76
CA ARG A 53 -14.90 28.81 45.40
C ARG A 53 -15.94 28.60 46.56
N HIS A 54 -15.90 27.68 47.56
CA HIS A 54 -14.88 26.80 48.16
C HIS A 54 -15.49 25.68 49.08
N HIS A 55 -14.76 24.57 49.28
CA HIS A 55 -14.72 23.70 50.49
C HIS A 55 -15.78 22.60 50.82
N PHE A 56 -15.48 21.84 51.89
CA PHE A 56 -15.87 20.44 52.24
C PHE A 56 -16.72 20.35 53.53
N THR A 57 -17.45 19.24 53.75
CA THR A 57 -17.27 18.31 54.92
C THR A 57 -18.19 17.06 54.87
N ARG A 58 -17.97 16.09 55.78
CA ARG A 58 -18.79 14.87 56.02
C ARG A 58 -19.07 14.71 57.52
N PRO A 59 -20.09 13.91 57.90
CA PRO A 59 -19.87 12.89 58.93
C PRO A 59 -20.50 11.51 58.60
N ARG A 60 -20.37 10.55 59.52
CA ARG A 60 -20.93 9.16 59.51
C ARG A 60 -21.91 8.97 60.68
N ASN A 61 -22.77 7.94 60.64
CA ASN A 61 -22.89 6.88 61.68
C ASN A 61 -23.94 5.80 61.29
N ALA A 62 -24.08 4.73 62.10
CA ALA A 62 -24.89 3.52 61.82
C ALA A 62 -25.52 2.91 63.09
N ILE A 63 -26.60 2.09 62.94
CA ILE A 63 -27.26 1.17 63.92
C ILE A 63 -28.51 0.52 63.25
N VAL A 64 -29.09 -0.66 63.58
CA VAL A 64 -28.53 -1.99 63.98
C VAL A 64 -29.63 -3.11 63.81
N PHE A 65 -29.26 -4.40 64.01
CA PHE A 65 -30.03 -5.66 63.91
C PHE A 65 -31.50 -5.77 64.45
N THR A 66 -32.28 -6.70 63.87
CA THR A 66 -32.95 -7.83 64.61
C THR A 66 -33.40 -9.00 63.71
N ARG A 67 -33.98 -10.06 64.29
CA ARG A 67 -34.47 -11.33 63.66
C ARG A 67 -36.02 -11.41 63.73
N ASN A 68 -36.77 -12.38 63.18
CA ASN A 68 -36.49 -13.74 62.65
C ASN A 68 -37.60 -14.21 61.65
N GLY A 69 -37.42 -15.34 60.95
CA GLY A 69 -38.51 -16.00 60.18
C GLY A 69 -38.07 -17.08 59.17
N THR A 70 -38.90 -18.09 58.90
CA THR A 70 -38.53 -19.31 58.13
C THR A 70 -39.13 -19.46 56.71
N ARG A 71 -38.41 -20.24 55.89
CA ARG A 71 -38.64 -20.68 54.49
C ARG A 71 -40.01 -21.40 54.25
N PRO A 72 -40.46 -21.71 52.99
CA PRO A 72 -39.70 -21.76 51.72
C PRO A 72 -40.37 -21.30 50.39
N ARG A 73 -39.53 -20.94 49.40
CA ARG A 73 -39.52 -21.51 48.03
C ARG A 73 -38.29 -21.00 47.25
N ARG A 74 -37.68 -21.84 46.40
CA ARG A 74 -36.66 -21.40 45.42
C ARG A 74 -37.39 -20.91 44.18
N LEU A 75 -37.29 -19.61 43.88
CA LEU A 75 -37.47 -19.06 42.54
C LEU A 75 -36.10 -18.59 42.05
N SER A 76 -35.76 -18.95 40.81
CA SER A 76 -34.55 -18.48 40.14
C SER A 76 -34.74 -17.01 39.74
N VAL A 77 -34.10 -16.10 40.46
CA VAL A 77 -34.11 -14.68 40.12
C VAL A 77 -33.24 -14.47 38.88
N SER A 78 -33.87 -14.23 37.73
CA SER A 78 -33.24 -13.56 36.61
C SER A 78 -32.95 -12.11 37.02
N MET A 79 -31.68 -11.76 37.18
CA MET A 79 -31.30 -10.37 37.41
C MET A 79 -31.39 -9.59 36.10
N SER A 80 -32.58 -9.03 35.81
CA SER A 80 -32.72 -7.96 34.83
C SER A 80 -31.97 -6.73 35.34
N ALA A 81 -30.78 -6.49 34.78
CA ALA A 81 -30.03 -5.27 35.03
C ALA A 81 -30.79 -4.09 34.41
N SER A 82 -31.52 -3.35 35.24
CA SER A 82 -32.14 -2.08 34.86
C SER A 82 -31.04 -1.02 34.69
N SER A 83 -30.42 -1.01 33.51
CA SER A 83 -29.56 0.08 33.07
C SER A 83 -30.43 1.30 32.74
N ALA A 84 -30.04 2.48 33.21
CA ALA A 84 -30.56 3.72 32.66
C ALA A 84 -30.35 3.75 31.13
N PRO A 85 -31.24 4.38 30.34
CA PRO A 85 -31.06 4.47 28.90
C PRO A 85 -29.69 5.13 28.59
N PRO A 86 -28.92 4.59 27.63
CA PRO A 86 -27.62 5.16 27.30
C PRO A 86 -27.77 6.62 26.82
N SER A 87 -26.79 7.44 27.16
CA SER A 87 -26.65 8.77 26.56
C SER A 87 -26.59 8.67 25.04
N PRO A 88 -27.15 9.63 24.28
CA PRO A 88 -27.14 9.57 22.82
C PRO A 88 -25.71 9.46 22.27
N PHE A 89 -25.53 8.57 21.30
CA PHE A 89 -24.27 8.44 20.57
C PHE A 89 -24.02 9.65 19.66
N GLU A 90 -22.95 10.41 19.91
CA GLU A 90 -22.50 11.44 18.97
C GLU A 90 -21.99 10.74 17.68
N ILE A 91 -22.67 10.92 16.54
CA ILE A 91 -22.27 10.31 15.26
C ILE A 91 -22.08 11.35 14.16
N CYS A 92 -20.88 11.36 13.56
CA CYS A 92 -20.53 12.16 12.40
C CYS A 92 -20.90 11.40 11.11
N VAL A 93 -21.78 12.00 10.30
CA VAL A 93 -22.32 11.39 9.06
C VAL A 93 -22.26 12.37 7.89
N LYS A 94 -22.35 11.86 6.65
CA LYS A 94 -22.35 12.72 5.45
C LYS A 94 -23.56 13.67 5.45
N ALA A 95 -23.31 14.96 5.23
CA ALA A 95 -24.36 15.95 4.95
C ALA A 95 -24.93 15.80 3.52
N SER A 96 -26.20 16.11 3.36
CA SER A 96 -26.88 16.25 2.07
C SER A 96 -26.18 17.30 1.19
N THR A 97 -26.19 17.03 -0.11
CA THR A 97 -25.62 17.88 -1.17
C THR A 97 -26.69 18.72 -1.87
N THR A 98 -27.97 18.38 -1.74
CA THR A 98 -29.10 19.10 -2.33
C THR A 98 -29.89 19.93 -1.32
N VAL A 99 -29.91 19.54 -0.03
CA VAL A 99 -30.70 20.18 1.03
C VAL A 99 -29.85 20.45 2.27
N PRO A 100 -29.61 21.73 2.64
CA PRO A 100 -28.87 22.07 3.85
C PRO A 100 -29.46 21.42 5.12
N ASN A 101 -28.59 21.01 6.04
CA ASN A 101 -28.95 20.39 7.32
C ASN A 101 -29.77 19.08 7.21
N LYS A 102 -29.58 18.30 6.13
CA LYS A 102 -30.10 16.93 5.97
C LYS A 102 -28.98 15.88 5.86
N LEU A 103 -29.36 14.61 6.02
CA LEU A 103 -28.51 13.43 5.83
C LEU A 103 -28.27 13.17 4.33
N GLY A 104 -27.02 12.91 3.94
CA GLY A 104 -26.63 12.67 2.55
C GLY A 104 -26.47 11.20 2.16
N ASP A 105 -26.20 10.95 0.86
CA ASP A 105 -26.13 9.65 0.18
C ASP A 105 -24.92 8.76 0.56
N CYS A 106 -24.59 8.61 1.85
CA CYS A 106 -23.56 7.66 2.27
C CYS A 106 -24.18 6.34 2.76
N PRO A 107 -24.16 5.25 1.96
CA PRO A 107 -24.76 3.97 2.36
C PRO A 107 -24.03 3.35 3.57
N PHE A 108 -22.74 3.69 3.78
CA PHE A 108 -21.97 3.31 4.97
C PHE A 108 -22.42 4.07 6.23
N CYS A 109 -22.85 5.34 6.10
CA CYS A 109 -23.51 6.06 7.21
C CYS A 109 -24.89 5.47 7.48
N GLN A 110 -25.69 5.23 6.43
CA GLN A 110 -27.03 4.63 6.59
C GLN A 110 -26.96 3.27 7.29
N ARG A 111 -25.98 2.40 6.95
CA ARG A 111 -25.76 1.11 7.66
C ARG A 111 -25.62 1.29 9.18
N VAL A 112 -24.84 2.28 9.63
CA VAL A 112 -24.65 2.52 11.08
C VAL A 112 -25.92 3.10 11.71
N LEU A 113 -26.59 4.04 11.05
CA LEU A 113 -27.85 4.61 11.53
C LEU A 113 -28.97 3.57 11.60
N LEU A 114 -29.06 2.67 10.61
CA LEU A 114 -29.93 1.49 10.65
C LEU A 114 -29.60 0.60 11.86
N THR A 115 -28.32 0.36 12.13
CA THR A 115 -27.90 -0.47 13.27
C THR A 115 -28.28 0.16 14.62
N LEU A 116 -28.23 1.49 14.73
CA LEU A 116 -28.68 2.23 15.91
C LEU A 116 -30.22 2.21 16.04
N GLU A 117 -30.95 2.45 14.96
CA GLU A 117 -32.43 2.41 14.92
C GLU A 117 -33.00 1.02 15.25
N GLU A 118 -32.47 -0.04 14.62
CA GLU A 118 -32.88 -1.43 14.86
C GLU A 118 -32.54 -1.90 16.28
N LYS A 119 -31.45 -1.39 16.88
CA LYS A 119 -31.12 -1.62 18.31
C LYS A 119 -31.80 -0.63 19.28
N HIS A 120 -32.61 0.29 18.77
CA HIS A 120 -33.30 1.34 19.54
C HIS A 120 -32.36 2.20 20.40
N LEU A 121 -31.12 2.41 19.93
CA LEU A 121 -30.11 3.21 20.60
C LEU A 121 -30.26 4.70 20.19
N PRO A 122 -30.32 5.65 21.14
CA PRO A 122 -30.40 7.07 20.82
C PRO A 122 -29.09 7.59 20.24
N TYR A 123 -29.15 8.56 19.32
CA TYR A 123 -27.97 9.16 18.68
C TYR A 123 -28.21 10.62 18.27
N ASP A 124 -27.13 11.41 18.28
CA ASP A 124 -27.11 12.81 17.85
C ASP A 124 -26.30 12.95 16.55
N LEU A 125 -26.95 13.44 15.49
CA LEU A 125 -26.33 13.60 14.17
C LEU A 125 -25.46 14.85 14.08
N LYS A 126 -24.16 14.67 13.87
CA LYS A 126 -23.25 15.71 13.41
C LYS A 126 -23.08 15.60 11.90
N LEU A 127 -23.71 16.49 11.15
CA LEU A 127 -23.66 16.51 9.69
C LEU A 127 -22.31 17.08 9.22
N VAL A 128 -21.61 16.33 8.37
CA VAL A 128 -20.30 16.67 7.83
C VAL A 128 -20.41 16.89 6.32
N ASP A 129 -20.20 18.13 5.88
CA ASP A 129 -19.94 18.42 4.47
C ASP A 129 -18.58 17.78 4.07
N LEU A 130 -18.60 16.87 3.10
CA LEU A 130 -17.40 16.19 2.60
C LEU A 130 -16.68 16.97 1.48
N GLY A 131 -17.35 17.95 0.86
CA GLY A 131 -16.72 18.92 -0.04
C GLY A 131 -15.98 20.02 0.72
N LYS A 132 -16.47 20.37 1.91
CA LYS A 132 -15.83 21.34 2.83
C LYS A 132 -15.75 20.81 4.26
N LYS A 133 -14.88 19.82 4.47
CA LYS A 133 -14.68 19.14 5.77
C LYS A 133 -14.36 20.16 6.89
N PRO A 134 -15.15 20.21 7.97
CA PRO A 134 -14.88 21.14 9.09
C PRO A 134 -13.60 20.79 9.86
N GLU A 135 -12.88 21.81 10.31
CA GLU A 135 -11.63 21.65 11.08
C GLU A 135 -11.83 20.86 12.39
N TRP A 136 -12.96 21.08 13.09
CA TRP A 136 -13.32 20.32 14.29
C TRP A 136 -13.47 18.82 14.01
N PHE A 137 -13.92 18.46 12.80
CA PHE A 137 -14.11 17.07 12.39
C PHE A 137 -12.77 16.42 12.02
N LEU A 138 -11.88 17.15 11.34
CA LEU A 138 -10.52 16.67 11.02
C LEU A 138 -9.66 16.45 12.27
N LYS A 139 -9.86 17.24 13.33
CA LYS A 139 -9.27 17.01 14.66
C LYS A 139 -9.77 15.74 15.37
N ILE A 140 -10.94 15.23 14.97
CA ILE A 140 -11.58 14.03 15.52
C ILE A 140 -11.28 12.79 14.66
N ASN A 141 -11.25 12.95 13.32
CA ASN A 141 -10.85 11.92 12.38
C ASN A 141 -10.01 12.54 11.25
N ALA A 142 -8.68 12.36 11.31
CA ALA A 142 -7.73 12.93 10.35
C ALA A 142 -7.96 12.43 8.90
N ASP A 143 -8.42 11.18 8.72
CA ASP A 143 -8.84 10.64 7.41
C ASP A 143 -9.99 11.47 6.78
N GLY A 144 -10.77 12.17 7.61
CA GLY A 144 -11.94 12.92 7.19
C GLY A 144 -12.97 12.07 6.46
N LYS A 145 -13.12 10.79 6.85
CA LYS A 145 -14.09 9.82 6.33
C LYS A 145 -15.26 9.68 7.30
N VAL A 146 -16.44 9.35 6.79
CA VAL A 146 -17.66 9.10 7.58
C VAL A 146 -18.27 7.74 7.21
N PRO A 147 -18.91 7.00 8.14
CA PRO A 147 -19.27 7.41 9.50
C PRO A 147 -18.10 7.42 10.49
N VAL A 148 -18.25 8.22 11.56
CA VAL A 148 -17.43 8.17 12.78
C VAL A 148 -18.37 8.30 13.98
N ILE A 149 -18.26 7.45 14.99
CA ILE A 149 -19.09 7.48 16.21
C ILE A 149 -18.22 7.72 17.45
N LYS A 150 -18.73 8.43 18.45
CA LYS A 150 -18.09 8.52 19.77
C LYS A 150 -18.54 7.36 20.65
N PHE A 151 -17.60 6.66 21.25
CA PHE A 151 -17.81 5.42 22.00
C PHE A 151 -16.81 5.38 23.17
N ASP A 152 -17.31 5.48 24.40
CA ASP A 152 -16.50 5.51 25.63
C ASP A 152 -15.31 6.50 25.57
N GLU A 153 -15.63 7.76 25.26
CA GLU A 153 -14.72 8.89 25.01
C GLU A 153 -13.71 8.74 23.86
N LYS A 154 -13.75 7.66 23.07
CA LYS A 154 -12.95 7.51 21.85
C LYS A 154 -13.81 7.66 20.60
N TRP A 155 -13.21 8.14 19.51
CA TRP A 155 -13.88 8.19 18.21
C TRP A 155 -13.49 6.97 17.38
N ILE A 156 -14.49 6.20 16.96
CA ILE A 156 -14.33 5.00 16.13
C ILE A 156 -14.83 5.33 14.72
N ALA A 157 -13.98 5.11 13.72
CA ALA A 157 -14.33 5.18 12.31
C ALA A 157 -14.50 3.79 11.70
N ASP A 158 -14.92 3.74 10.43
CA ASP A 158 -15.28 2.55 9.66
C ASP A 158 -16.64 1.91 10.05
N SER A 159 -17.52 1.72 9.07
CA SER A 159 -18.88 1.23 9.33
C SER A 159 -18.92 -0.21 9.85
N ASP A 160 -17.99 -1.07 9.46
CA ASP A 160 -17.98 -2.46 9.89
C ASP A 160 -17.56 -2.55 11.36
N VAL A 161 -16.45 -1.90 11.71
CA VAL A 161 -15.94 -1.80 13.09
C VAL A 161 -16.97 -1.17 14.02
N ILE A 162 -17.66 -0.11 13.59
CA ILE A 162 -18.74 0.51 14.37
C ILE A 162 -19.91 -0.47 14.58
N THR A 163 -20.40 -1.14 13.53
CA THR A 163 -21.53 -2.10 13.70
C THR A 163 -21.17 -3.30 14.57
N GLN A 164 -19.93 -3.80 14.50
CA GLN A 164 -19.44 -4.82 15.42
C GLN A 164 -19.37 -4.32 16.86
N SER A 165 -18.80 -3.13 17.10
CA SER A 165 -18.70 -2.54 18.45
C SER A 165 -20.08 -2.34 19.11
N LEU A 166 -21.09 -1.96 18.32
CA LEU A 166 -22.48 -1.83 18.78
C LEU A 166 -23.12 -3.20 19.09
N GLU A 167 -22.85 -4.23 18.29
CA GLU A 167 -23.34 -5.61 18.49
C GLU A 167 -22.65 -6.35 19.64
N GLU A 168 -21.41 -5.99 19.98
CA GLU A 168 -20.69 -6.52 21.14
C GLU A 168 -21.16 -5.89 22.46
N LYS A 169 -21.42 -4.57 22.48
CA LYS A 169 -21.86 -3.84 23.68
C LYS A 169 -23.37 -3.89 23.92
N TYR A 170 -24.16 -3.97 22.85
CA TYR A 170 -25.63 -4.07 22.89
C TYR A 170 -26.07 -5.28 22.06
N PRO A 171 -25.92 -6.51 22.59
CA PRO A 171 -26.23 -7.75 21.85
C PRO A 171 -27.72 -7.94 21.57
N GLU A 172 -28.61 -7.23 22.26
CA GLU A 172 -30.06 -7.30 22.10
C GLU A 172 -30.62 -5.98 21.53
N PRO A 173 -31.53 -6.02 20.54
CA PRO A 173 -31.86 -7.18 19.69
C PRO A 173 -30.66 -7.62 18.82
N PRO A 174 -30.50 -8.93 18.56
CA PRO A 174 -29.32 -9.46 17.88
C PRO A 174 -29.38 -9.21 16.37
N LEU A 175 -28.34 -8.58 15.82
CA LEU A 175 -28.19 -8.35 14.38
C LEU A 175 -27.09 -9.23 13.76
N ARG A 176 -26.63 -10.26 14.48
CA ARG A 176 -25.52 -11.13 14.04
C ARG A 176 -25.88 -11.88 12.76
N THR A 177 -25.13 -11.66 11.70
CA THR A 177 -25.16 -12.53 10.52
C THR A 177 -24.22 -13.72 10.76
N PRO A 178 -24.68 -14.98 10.62
CA PRO A 178 -23.81 -16.14 10.64
C PRO A 178 -22.68 -16.05 9.58
N PRO A 179 -21.44 -16.51 9.86
CA PRO A 179 -20.29 -16.31 8.96
C PRO A 179 -20.50 -16.85 7.54
N GLU A 180 -21.21 -17.96 7.39
CA GLU A 180 -21.55 -18.56 6.10
C GLU A 180 -22.54 -17.73 5.27
N LYS A 181 -23.29 -16.82 5.90
CA LYS A 181 -24.26 -15.92 5.27
C LYS A 181 -23.70 -14.51 5.03
N ALA A 182 -22.59 -14.14 5.66
CA ALA A 182 -22.02 -12.79 5.64
C ALA A 182 -21.63 -12.30 4.22
N PHE A 183 -21.37 -13.22 3.30
CA PHE A 183 -20.97 -12.91 1.91
C PHE A 183 -22.14 -12.82 0.92
N VAL A 184 -23.38 -13.11 1.34
CA VAL A 184 -24.57 -13.11 0.47
C VAL A 184 -24.79 -11.71 -0.12
N GLY A 185 -24.85 -11.61 -1.45
CA GLY A 185 -25.01 -10.35 -2.17
C GLY A 185 -23.85 -9.35 -2.08
N SER A 186 -22.74 -9.71 -1.43
CA SER A 186 -21.59 -8.82 -1.16
C SER A 186 -21.02 -8.14 -2.41
N LYS A 187 -20.97 -8.85 -3.54
CA LYS A 187 -20.47 -8.34 -4.82
C LYS A 187 -21.41 -7.38 -5.54
N ILE A 188 -22.72 -7.38 -5.26
CA ILE A 188 -23.73 -6.67 -6.07
C ILE A 188 -23.41 -5.18 -6.23
N PHE A 189 -22.89 -4.55 -5.17
CA PHE A 189 -22.54 -3.12 -5.22
C PHE A 189 -21.35 -2.84 -6.16
N SER A 190 -20.42 -3.79 -6.33
CA SER A 190 -19.31 -3.67 -7.27
C SER A 190 -19.73 -3.84 -8.73
N THR A 191 -20.60 -4.84 -9.03
CA THR A 191 -21.15 -5.04 -10.38
C THR A 191 -22.10 -3.92 -10.78
N PHE A 192 -22.89 -3.40 -9.84
CA PHE A 192 -23.69 -2.17 -10.01
C PHE A 192 -22.81 -0.96 -10.38
N ILE A 193 -21.71 -0.71 -9.66
CA ILE A 193 -20.81 0.40 -9.98
C ILE A 193 -20.15 0.21 -11.36
N GLY A 194 -19.88 -1.03 -11.77
CA GLY A 194 -19.44 -1.36 -13.13
C GLY A 194 -20.48 -0.96 -14.18
N PHE A 195 -21.69 -1.51 -14.09
CA PHE A 195 -22.77 -1.26 -15.04
C PHE A 195 -23.20 0.21 -15.11
N LEU A 196 -23.29 0.89 -13.96
CA LEU A 196 -23.62 2.32 -13.89
C LEU A 196 -22.56 3.18 -14.61
N LYS A 197 -21.28 2.80 -14.57
CA LYS A 197 -20.17 3.50 -15.25
C LYS A 197 -19.95 3.08 -16.70
N SER A 198 -20.50 1.95 -17.13
CA SER A 198 -20.32 1.44 -18.50
C SER A 198 -20.91 2.40 -19.54
N LYS A 199 -20.31 2.40 -20.75
CA LYS A 199 -20.75 3.20 -21.90
C LYS A 199 -21.43 2.37 -23.00
N ASP A 200 -21.27 1.05 -23.00
CA ASP A 200 -21.87 0.14 -23.97
C ASP A 200 -22.82 -0.81 -23.22
N LEU A 201 -24.03 -1.00 -23.74
CA LEU A 201 -25.03 -1.89 -23.15
C LEU A 201 -24.66 -3.39 -23.31
N ASN A 202 -23.67 -3.70 -24.15
CA ASN A 202 -23.27 -5.06 -24.49
C ASN A 202 -21.91 -5.50 -23.92
N ASP A 203 -21.27 -4.71 -23.05
CA ASP A 203 -19.93 -5.00 -22.52
C ASP A 203 -19.87 -6.11 -21.44
N GLY A 204 -21.00 -6.75 -21.15
CA GLY A 204 -21.12 -7.79 -20.12
C GLY A 204 -21.42 -7.27 -18.71
N THR A 205 -21.34 -5.96 -18.44
CA THR A 205 -21.51 -5.43 -17.08
C THR A 205 -22.94 -5.53 -16.56
N GLU A 206 -23.95 -5.40 -17.42
CA GLU A 206 -25.35 -5.66 -17.03
C GLU A 206 -25.53 -7.14 -16.67
N GLN A 207 -24.99 -8.05 -17.47
CA GLN A 207 -25.11 -9.49 -17.30
C GLN A 207 -24.39 -9.95 -16.02
N ALA A 208 -23.26 -9.32 -15.66
CA ALA A 208 -22.59 -9.52 -14.38
C ALA A 208 -23.44 -9.07 -13.18
N LEU A 209 -24.14 -7.93 -13.28
CA LEU A 209 -25.08 -7.48 -12.25
C LEU A 209 -26.29 -8.41 -12.15
N LEU A 210 -26.89 -8.79 -13.28
CA LEU A 210 -28.02 -9.73 -13.35
C LEU A 210 -27.65 -11.10 -12.79
N SER A 211 -26.43 -11.59 -12.99
CA SER A 211 -25.94 -12.85 -12.42
C SER A 211 -25.92 -12.81 -10.89
N GLU A 212 -25.33 -11.76 -10.29
CA GLU A 212 -25.28 -11.60 -8.83
C GLU A 212 -26.68 -11.36 -8.22
N LEU A 213 -27.55 -10.60 -8.89
CA LEU A 213 -28.96 -10.45 -8.49
C LEU A 213 -29.76 -11.76 -8.64
N THR A 214 -29.47 -12.59 -9.63
CA THR A 214 -30.08 -13.92 -9.80
C THR A 214 -29.62 -14.88 -8.70
N SER A 215 -28.35 -14.84 -8.33
CA SER A 215 -27.81 -15.60 -7.20
C SER A 215 -28.48 -15.20 -5.88
N LEU A 216 -28.66 -13.89 -5.65
CA LEU A 216 -29.40 -13.38 -4.48
C LEU A 216 -30.89 -13.81 -4.52
N ASN A 217 -31.54 -13.75 -5.68
CA ASN A 217 -32.93 -14.18 -5.85
C ASN A 217 -33.12 -15.68 -5.55
N GLY A 218 -32.16 -16.52 -5.97
CA GLY A 218 -32.12 -17.95 -5.62
C GLY A 218 -31.94 -18.16 -4.11
N TYR A 219 -30.97 -17.49 -3.50
CA TYR A 219 -30.74 -17.58 -2.05
C TYR A 219 -31.98 -17.15 -1.24
N LEU A 220 -32.59 -16.01 -1.58
CA LEU A 220 -33.76 -15.45 -0.90
C LEU A 220 -35.04 -16.26 -1.09
N LYS A 221 -35.16 -17.02 -2.19
CA LYS A 221 -36.25 -17.98 -2.38
C LYS A 221 -36.24 -19.05 -1.30
N ASP A 222 -35.05 -19.59 -1.01
CA ASP A 222 -34.88 -20.74 -0.12
C ASP A 222 -34.62 -20.31 1.35
N ASN A 223 -34.16 -19.07 1.59
CA ASN A 223 -33.72 -18.56 2.90
C ASN A 223 -34.36 -17.23 3.33
N GLY A 224 -35.31 -16.65 2.59
CA GLY A 224 -35.93 -15.35 2.93
C GLY A 224 -36.89 -15.40 4.14
N PRO A 225 -37.55 -14.27 4.51
CA PRO A 225 -37.60 -12.98 3.80
C PRO A 225 -36.38 -12.05 3.90
N PHE A 226 -35.40 -12.32 4.76
CA PHE A 226 -34.12 -11.59 4.89
C PHE A 226 -32.92 -12.54 4.71
N ILE A 227 -31.68 -12.04 4.70
CA ILE A 227 -30.47 -12.90 4.53
C ILE A 227 -30.38 -13.98 5.62
N ASN A 228 -30.84 -13.68 6.85
CA ASN A 228 -30.82 -14.63 7.96
C ASN A 228 -32.17 -15.36 8.20
N GLY A 229 -33.09 -15.39 7.23
CA GLY A 229 -34.42 -15.99 7.41
C GLY A 229 -35.46 -14.94 7.78
N LYS A 230 -36.15 -15.15 8.91
CA LYS A 230 -37.23 -14.27 9.38
C LYS A 230 -36.74 -12.94 9.95
N ASP A 231 -35.51 -12.93 10.44
CA ASP A 231 -34.93 -11.85 11.24
C ASP A 231 -33.90 -11.06 10.42
N ILE A 232 -33.89 -9.74 10.60
CA ILE A 232 -32.97 -8.83 9.90
C ILE A 232 -31.58 -8.91 10.53
N SER A 233 -30.52 -8.84 9.71
CA SER A 233 -29.14 -8.99 10.16
C SER A 233 -28.21 -7.89 9.64
N ALA A 234 -26.99 -7.80 10.16
CA ALA A 234 -25.99 -6.80 9.77
C ALA A 234 -25.65 -6.85 8.27
N ALA A 235 -25.72 -8.03 7.63
CA ALA A 235 -25.61 -8.16 6.17
C ALA A 235 -26.77 -7.45 5.44
N ASP A 236 -28.00 -7.55 5.95
CA ASP A 236 -29.16 -6.84 5.39
C ASP A 236 -29.03 -5.32 5.56
N LEU A 237 -28.58 -4.86 6.74
CA LEU A 237 -28.31 -3.43 6.99
C LEU A 237 -27.12 -2.91 6.17
N SER A 238 -26.22 -3.80 5.74
CA SER A 238 -25.09 -3.50 4.84
C SER A 238 -25.49 -3.54 3.37
N LEU A 239 -26.48 -4.35 2.96
CA LEU A 239 -26.90 -4.55 1.58
C LEU A 239 -28.07 -3.63 1.17
N GLY A 240 -29.05 -3.41 2.04
CA GLY A 240 -30.23 -2.57 1.78
C GLY A 240 -29.90 -1.17 1.25
N PRO A 241 -29.02 -0.38 1.92
CA PRO A 241 -28.57 0.92 1.42
C PRO A 241 -27.90 0.85 0.04
N LYS A 242 -27.15 -0.22 -0.24
CA LYS A 242 -26.45 -0.42 -1.52
C LYS A 242 -27.45 -0.72 -2.65
N LEU A 243 -28.50 -1.49 -2.38
CA LEU A 243 -29.57 -1.76 -3.34
C LEU A 243 -30.50 -0.56 -3.55
N TYR A 244 -30.69 0.30 -2.55
CA TYR A 244 -31.40 1.58 -2.72
C TYR A 244 -30.63 2.53 -3.67
N HIS A 245 -29.30 2.61 -3.50
CA HIS A 245 -28.44 3.33 -4.44
C HIS A 245 -28.50 2.74 -5.87
N LEU A 246 -28.64 1.42 -6.00
CA LEU A 246 -28.78 0.73 -7.28
C LEU A 246 -30.08 1.11 -7.98
N GLU A 247 -31.23 0.98 -7.31
CA GLU A 247 -32.55 1.26 -7.89
C GLU A 247 -32.67 2.71 -8.36
N ILE A 248 -32.32 3.68 -7.51
CA ILE A 248 -32.41 5.10 -7.84
C ILE A 248 -31.41 5.51 -8.94
N ALA A 249 -30.16 5.03 -8.88
CA ALA A 249 -29.14 5.45 -9.85
C ALA A 249 -29.32 4.79 -11.22
N LEU A 250 -29.63 3.49 -11.30
CA LEU A 250 -29.89 2.82 -12.58
C LEU A 250 -31.21 3.28 -13.20
N GLY A 251 -32.24 3.53 -12.39
CA GLY A 251 -33.50 4.13 -12.87
C GLY A 251 -33.30 5.51 -13.50
N HIS A 252 -32.44 6.35 -12.91
CA HIS A 252 -32.18 7.70 -13.43
C HIS A 252 -31.17 7.74 -14.59
N TYR A 253 -30.04 7.03 -14.50
CA TYR A 253 -28.92 7.15 -15.46
C TYR A 253 -28.92 6.10 -16.57
N LYS A 254 -29.69 5.02 -16.45
CA LYS A 254 -29.76 3.92 -17.42
C LYS A 254 -31.20 3.58 -17.85
N SER A 255 -32.22 4.24 -17.28
CA SER A 255 -33.64 3.86 -17.40
C SER A 255 -33.91 2.39 -17.04
N TRP A 256 -33.06 1.81 -16.19
CA TRP A 256 -33.03 0.38 -15.89
C TRP A 256 -33.66 0.11 -14.53
N SER A 257 -34.37 -1.03 -14.42
CA SER A 257 -34.97 -1.48 -13.16
C SER A 257 -34.80 -2.99 -13.00
N ILE A 258 -34.88 -3.48 -11.76
CA ILE A 258 -34.73 -4.91 -11.46
C ILE A 258 -35.81 -5.70 -12.21
N PRO A 259 -35.47 -6.73 -13.02
CA PRO A 259 -36.44 -7.50 -13.79
C PRO A 259 -37.51 -8.19 -12.94
N ASP A 260 -38.73 -8.33 -13.48
CA ASP A 260 -39.82 -9.06 -12.83
C ASP A 260 -39.57 -10.57 -12.68
N SER A 261 -38.58 -11.11 -13.40
CA SER A 261 -38.06 -12.47 -13.22
C SER A 261 -37.33 -12.68 -11.88
N LEU A 262 -37.09 -11.62 -11.09
CA LEU A 262 -36.43 -11.66 -9.78
C LEU A 262 -37.39 -11.29 -8.61
N PRO A 263 -38.51 -12.01 -8.42
CA PRO A 263 -39.56 -11.61 -7.48
C PRO A 263 -39.13 -11.65 -6.01
N TYR A 264 -38.17 -12.51 -5.63
CA TYR A 264 -37.69 -12.60 -4.25
C TYR A 264 -36.79 -11.41 -3.90
N VAL A 265 -36.01 -10.89 -4.85
CA VAL A 265 -35.27 -9.61 -4.69
C VAL A 265 -36.25 -8.44 -4.58
N LYS A 266 -37.31 -8.38 -5.40
CA LYS A 266 -38.35 -7.33 -5.26
C LYS A 266 -39.08 -7.40 -3.93
N SER A 267 -39.38 -8.61 -3.43
CA SER A 267 -39.97 -8.82 -2.10
C SER A 267 -39.03 -8.38 -0.97
N TYR A 268 -37.75 -8.76 -1.05
CA TYR A 268 -36.70 -8.35 -0.11
C TYR A 268 -36.55 -6.83 -0.02
N LEU A 269 -36.49 -6.14 -1.17
CA LEU A 269 -36.41 -4.68 -1.21
C LEU A 269 -37.65 -4.03 -0.60
N LYS A 270 -38.85 -4.51 -0.93
CA LYS A 270 -40.09 -4.06 -0.29
C LYS A 270 -40.03 -4.23 1.23
N ASN A 271 -39.58 -5.37 1.73
CA ASN A 271 -39.51 -5.70 3.16
C ASN A 271 -38.47 -4.87 3.93
N ILE A 272 -37.40 -4.39 3.27
CA ILE A 272 -36.40 -3.49 3.87
C ILE A 272 -36.87 -2.03 3.78
N PHE A 273 -37.30 -1.58 2.60
CA PHE A 273 -37.65 -0.17 2.36
C PHE A 273 -38.96 0.26 3.06
N SER A 274 -39.79 -0.69 3.50
CA SER A 274 -40.97 -0.44 4.34
C SER A 274 -40.69 -0.39 5.84
N ARG A 275 -39.44 -0.55 6.31
CA ARG A 275 -39.11 -0.45 7.74
C ARG A 275 -38.97 1.01 8.17
N ASP A 276 -39.50 1.36 9.34
CA ASP A 276 -39.39 2.72 9.89
C ASP A 276 -37.93 3.16 10.03
N SER A 277 -37.04 2.25 10.47
CA SER A 277 -35.59 2.45 10.51
C SER A 277 -35.02 2.88 9.16
N PHE A 278 -35.45 2.25 8.06
CA PHE A 278 -35.01 2.59 6.70
C PHE A 278 -35.65 3.89 6.20
N ILE A 279 -36.92 4.12 6.49
CA ILE A 279 -37.65 5.34 6.11
C ILE A 279 -37.06 6.59 6.79
N LYS A 280 -36.64 6.48 8.05
CA LYS A 280 -35.93 7.53 8.81
C LYS A 280 -34.53 7.83 8.28
N THR A 281 -33.78 6.80 7.86
CA THR A 281 -32.32 6.87 7.63
C THR A 281 -31.91 6.91 6.16
N ARG A 282 -32.83 6.67 5.22
CA ARG A 282 -32.54 6.79 3.79
C ARG A 282 -32.25 8.23 3.38
N ALA A 283 -31.28 8.40 2.49
CA ALA A 283 -31.07 9.66 1.79
C ALA A 283 -32.24 9.95 0.83
N LEU A 284 -32.38 11.21 0.42
CA LEU A 284 -33.35 11.60 -0.59
C LEU A 284 -32.92 11.08 -1.99
N PRO A 285 -33.85 10.69 -2.88
CA PRO A 285 -33.52 10.24 -4.23
C PRO A 285 -32.64 11.23 -5.01
N GLU A 286 -32.92 12.52 -4.88
CA GLU A 286 -32.16 13.62 -5.48
C GLU A 286 -30.72 13.72 -4.96
N ASP A 287 -30.46 13.39 -3.69
CA ASP A 287 -29.12 13.30 -3.12
C ASP A 287 -28.35 12.08 -3.66
N VAL A 288 -29.02 10.93 -3.81
CA VAL A 288 -28.42 9.74 -4.42
C VAL A 288 -28.04 10.04 -5.87
N ILE A 289 -28.94 10.68 -6.64
CA ILE A 289 -28.67 11.11 -8.02
C ILE A 289 -27.50 12.10 -8.07
N ALA A 290 -27.51 13.14 -7.22
CA ALA A 290 -26.46 14.16 -7.15
C ALA A 290 -25.10 13.57 -6.76
N GLY A 291 -25.07 12.67 -5.77
CA GLY A 291 -23.86 11.99 -5.30
C GLY A 291 -23.27 10.99 -6.29
N TRP A 292 -24.02 10.50 -7.28
CA TRP A 292 -23.48 9.75 -8.42
C TRP A 292 -23.01 10.63 -9.59
N ARG A 293 -23.58 11.84 -9.78
CA ARG A 293 -23.30 12.70 -10.96
C ARG A 293 -21.80 12.96 -11.21
N PRO A 294 -20.96 13.38 -10.23
CA PRO A 294 -19.53 13.61 -10.47
C PRO A 294 -18.77 12.32 -10.83
N LYS A 295 -19.16 11.19 -10.23
CA LYS A 295 -18.52 9.87 -10.44
C LYS A 295 -18.73 9.35 -11.86
N LEU A 296 -19.70 9.88 -12.59
CA LEU A 296 -19.94 9.62 -14.01
C LEU A 296 -19.26 10.67 -14.89
N LEU A 297 -19.35 11.96 -14.57
CA LEU A 297 -18.72 13.04 -15.35
C LEU A 297 -17.19 12.86 -15.52
N ILE A 298 -16.49 12.30 -14.54
CA ILE A 298 -15.04 12.00 -14.63
C ILE A 298 -14.73 11.00 -15.77
N CYS A 299 -15.70 10.17 -16.19
CA CYS A 299 -15.58 9.27 -17.35
C CYS A 299 -15.88 9.96 -18.70
N HIS A 300 -16.36 11.21 -18.72
CA HIS A 300 -16.85 11.92 -19.90
C HIS A 300 -16.07 13.21 -20.22
N LYS A 301 -14.74 13.12 -20.37
CA LYS A 301 -13.98 14.18 -21.05
C LYS A 301 -14.20 14.13 -22.58
N ASN A 302 -15.31 14.71 -23.06
CA ASN A 302 -15.42 15.23 -24.43
C ASN A 302 -16.55 16.29 -24.51
N PRO A 303 -16.25 17.59 -24.63
CA PRO A 303 -17.24 18.66 -24.46
C PRO A 303 -17.98 19.00 -25.78
N SER A 304 -18.87 18.11 -26.23
CA SER A 304 -19.60 18.31 -27.50
C SER A 304 -21.00 17.67 -27.53
N LEU A 305 -21.75 17.67 -26.43
CA LEU A 305 -23.08 17.02 -26.38
C LEU A 305 -24.11 17.67 -25.43
N PHE A 306 -24.13 19.01 -25.35
CA PHE A 306 -25.28 19.76 -24.83
C PHE A 306 -25.55 21.02 -25.67
N GLY A 307 -26.58 20.93 -26.50
CA GLY A 307 -27.21 22.05 -27.21
C GLY A 307 -28.74 21.92 -27.09
N PRO A 308 -29.51 23.03 -27.13
CA PRO A 308 -30.94 23.01 -26.88
C PRO A 308 -31.77 22.44 -28.04
N SER A 309 -33.01 22.08 -27.74
CA SER A 309 -33.96 21.40 -28.62
C SER A 309 -34.61 22.28 -29.71
N SER A 310 -34.59 21.83 -30.97
CA SER A 310 -35.60 22.24 -31.98
C SER A 310 -35.69 21.33 -33.22
N VAL A 311 -36.88 20.73 -33.43
CA VAL A 311 -37.69 20.80 -34.68
C VAL A 311 -37.12 20.25 -36.03
N THR A 312 -37.61 19.05 -36.39
CA THR A 312 -38.03 18.51 -37.73
C THR A 312 -37.08 18.26 -38.93
N ASP A 313 -37.45 17.19 -39.66
CA ASP A 313 -37.31 16.90 -41.10
C ASP A 313 -35.97 16.49 -41.75
N GLY A 314 -36.08 15.63 -42.78
CA GLY A 314 -35.05 15.40 -43.82
C GLY A 314 -34.68 13.94 -44.14
N HIS A 315 -35.26 13.35 -45.20
CA HIS A 315 -34.78 12.08 -45.78
C HIS A 315 -33.47 12.26 -46.58
N SER A 316 -32.59 11.25 -46.63
CA SER A 316 -32.42 10.37 -47.82
C SER A 316 -31.20 9.41 -47.78
N ARG A 317 -31.09 8.57 -48.83
CA ARG A 317 -30.22 7.39 -49.10
C ARG A 317 -28.70 7.63 -48.94
N ALA A 318 -27.79 6.67 -48.71
CA ALA A 318 -27.72 5.18 -48.81
C ALA A 318 -27.04 4.59 -50.08
N GLU A 319 -25.84 4.02 -49.88
CA GLU A 319 -25.05 3.03 -50.67
C GLU A 319 -24.03 2.43 -49.67
N VAL A 320 -23.76 1.13 -49.43
CA VAL A 320 -23.62 -0.12 -50.20
C VAL A 320 -22.13 -0.52 -50.41
N TYR A 321 -21.78 -1.68 -49.84
CA TYR A 321 -20.48 -2.41 -49.87
C TYR A 321 -20.19 -3.06 -51.25
N PRO A 322 -19.02 -3.72 -51.53
CA PRO A 322 -17.92 -4.14 -50.64
C PRO A 322 -16.48 -3.91 -51.18
N GLU A 323 -15.45 -4.31 -50.40
CA GLU A 323 -14.44 -5.26 -50.92
C GLU A 323 -13.61 -5.93 -49.81
N THR A 324 -13.11 -7.15 -50.09
CA THR A 324 -12.24 -7.96 -49.22
C THR A 324 -11.27 -8.76 -50.09
N MET A 325 -9.99 -8.89 -49.72
CA MET A 325 -9.08 -9.87 -50.34
C MET A 325 -8.25 -10.67 -49.34
N ILE A 326 -7.92 -11.89 -49.75
CA ILE A 326 -7.23 -12.93 -48.97
C ILE A 326 -6.23 -13.62 -49.91
N ILE A 327 -4.99 -13.86 -49.45
CA ILE A 327 -4.08 -14.89 -49.99
C ILE A 327 -3.31 -15.50 -48.79
N GLN A 328 -2.93 -16.78 -48.73
CA GLN A 328 -3.63 -18.06 -48.87
C GLN A 328 -2.58 -19.18 -48.85
N THR A 329 -2.79 -20.25 -48.06
CA THR A 329 -2.39 -21.66 -48.36
C THR A 329 -2.97 -22.54 -47.23
N THR A 330 -4.17 -23.09 -47.37
CA THR A 330 -4.46 -24.44 -47.94
C THR A 330 -4.10 -25.61 -47.03
N ALA A 331 -5.13 -26.26 -46.48
CA ALA A 331 -5.12 -27.67 -46.10
C ALA A 331 -6.05 -28.45 -47.05
N PHE A 332 -5.72 -29.70 -47.37
CA PHE A 332 -6.58 -30.63 -48.11
C PHE A 332 -7.03 -31.78 -47.19
N SER A 333 -8.23 -32.30 -47.42
CA SER A 333 -8.85 -33.29 -46.52
C SER A 333 -9.87 -34.21 -47.22
N GLY A 334 -10.16 -35.34 -46.58
CA GLY A 334 -11.32 -36.20 -46.87
C GLY A 334 -11.02 -37.47 -47.67
N PRO A 335 -12.03 -38.35 -47.87
CA PRO A 335 -13.42 -38.25 -47.39
C PRO A 335 -13.72 -39.25 -46.24
N SER A 336 -15.01 -39.52 -45.99
CA SER A 336 -15.52 -40.16 -44.76
C SER A 336 -16.57 -41.24 -45.02
N LEU A 337 -17.03 -41.87 -43.92
CA LEU A 337 -18.24 -42.71 -43.78
C LEU A 337 -18.27 -44.12 -44.43
N LEU A 338 -18.42 -45.13 -43.56
CA LEU A 338 -19.54 -46.07 -43.64
C LEU A 338 -19.85 -46.65 -42.24
N SER A 339 -20.92 -47.44 -42.12
CA SER A 339 -21.65 -47.66 -40.87
C SER A 339 -21.36 -48.99 -40.15
N SER A 340 -21.83 -49.07 -38.90
CA SER A 340 -22.38 -50.28 -38.23
C SER A 340 -21.50 -51.54 -38.12
N TYR A 341 -21.30 -52.02 -36.89
CA TYR A 341 -22.14 -53.10 -36.36
C TYR A 341 -22.05 -53.18 -34.83
N SER A 342 -22.84 -54.06 -34.22
CA SER A 342 -23.02 -54.14 -32.76
C SER A 342 -22.54 -55.46 -32.16
N SER A 343 -22.50 -55.46 -30.82
CA SER A 343 -22.75 -56.60 -29.92
C SER A 343 -21.54 -57.30 -29.26
N ARG A 344 -21.73 -57.53 -27.95
CA ARG A 344 -21.29 -58.69 -27.12
C ARG A 344 -19.81 -59.08 -27.14
N PHE A 345 -19.21 -59.05 -25.95
CA PHE A 345 -18.76 -60.30 -25.31
C PHE A 345 -19.07 -60.29 -23.80
N ARG A 346 -19.18 -61.48 -23.20
CA ARG A 346 -19.57 -61.68 -21.78
C ARG A 346 -18.36 -61.93 -20.88
N LEU A 347 -18.53 -61.62 -19.60
CA LEU A 347 -17.74 -62.20 -18.51
C LEU A 347 -17.90 -63.74 -18.45
N ASN A 348 -16.84 -64.44 -18.06
CA ASN A 348 -16.93 -65.53 -17.08
C ASN A 348 -15.54 -65.85 -16.46
N PRO A 349 -15.46 -66.53 -15.30
CA PRO A 349 -14.28 -66.44 -14.42
C PRO A 349 -13.63 -67.79 -14.02
N LEU A 350 -12.55 -67.69 -13.22
CA LEU A 350 -11.97 -68.70 -12.32
C LEU A 350 -11.44 -70.03 -12.90
N LEU A 351 -10.20 -70.38 -12.51
CA LEU A 351 -9.87 -71.70 -11.94
C LEU A 351 -8.54 -71.65 -11.14
N LEU A 352 -8.19 -72.74 -10.46
CA LEU A 352 -7.19 -72.81 -9.37
C LEU A 352 -6.16 -73.94 -9.57
N SER A 353 -5.23 -74.03 -8.60
CA SER A 353 -4.43 -75.23 -8.21
C SER A 353 -2.97 -75.32 -8.74
N PRO A 354 -2.10 -76.21 -8.22
CA PRO A 354 -1.21 -75.77 -7.13
C PRO A 354 0.25 -76.29 -7.19
N SER A 355 1.09 -75.86 -6.24
CA SER A 355 2.28 -76.64 -5.82
C SER A 355 2.55 -76.48 -4.32
N CYS A 356 3.22 -77.44 -3.68
CA CYS A 356 3.37 -77.53 -2.23
C CYS A 356 4.64 -78.29 -1.82
N ARG A 357 5.34 -77.80 -0.78
CA ARG A 357 6.36 -78.54 0.00
C ARG A 357 6.25 -78.19 1.50
N ARG A 358 6.77 -79.06 2.38
CA ARG A 358 6.49 -79.12 3.84
C ARG A 358 7.74 -78.98 4.72
N PHE A 359 7.49 -78.88 6.04
CA PHE A 359 8.38 -79.08 7.20
C PHE A 359 9.23 -77.86 7.64
N SER A 360 9.44 -77.58 8.95
CA SER A 360 8.88 -78.18 10.19
C SER A 360 8.72 -77.16 11.35
N ARG A 361 8.11 -77.63 12.45
CA ARG A 361 8.20 -77.06 13.83
C ARG A 361 9.60 -77.37 14.44
N SER A 362 10.13 -76.76 15.51
CA SER A 362 9.71 -75.63 16.39
C SER A 362 10.96 -75.03 17.12
N PRO A 363 10.92 -74.49 18.36
CA PRO A 363 10.91 -73.04 18.60
C PRO A 363 12.17 -72.50 19.33
N PHE A 364 12.39 -71.18 19.30
CA PHE A 364 12.91 -70.43 20.46
C PHE A 364 12.56 -68.93 20.36
N THR A 365 12.60 -68.24 21.51
CA THR A 365 12.05 -66.89 21.72
C THR A 365 13.06 -65.77 21.50
N ARG A 366 12.61 -64.68 20.86
CA ARG A 366 13.12 -63.32 21.10
C ARG A 366 11.94 -62.35 21.15
N LEU A 367 11.89 -61.51 22.17
CA LEU A 367 10.86 -60.49 22.31
C LEU A 367 11.16 -59.33 21.36
N SER A 368 10.17 -58.92 20.57
CA SER A 368 10.10 -57.57 20.02
C SER A 368 8.80 -56.93 20.50
N SER A 369 8.88 -56.03 21.48
CA SER A 369 7.74 -55.33 22.05
C SER A 369 7.19 -54.28 21.08
N ARG A 370 6.44 -54.74 20.06
CA ARG A 370 5.54 -53.87 19.32
C ARG A 370 4.49 -53.35 20.31
N LEU A 371 4.47 -52.04 20.50
CA LEU A 371 3.34 -51.33 21.11
C LEU A 371 2.12 -51.44 20.17
N LEU A 372 1.44 -52.58 20.26
CA LEU A 372 0.09 -52.74 19.77
C LEU A 372 -0.80 -51.83 20.62
N PHE A 373 -1.56 -50.94 19.98
CA PHE A 373 -2.64 -50.23 20.65
C PHE A 373 -3.66 -51.25 21.16
N THR A 374 -3.67 -51.48 22.48
CA THR A 374 -4.70 -52.27 23.16
C THR A 374 -6.02 -51.51 23.13
N VAL A 375 -6.76 -51.67 22.04
CA VAL A 375 -8.17 -51.26 21.96
C VAL A 375 -8.92 -52.02 23.05
N ALA A 376 -9.43 -51.29 24.05
CA ALA A 376 -10.17 -51.89 25.15
C ALA A 376 -11.48 -52.50 24.64
N ALA A 377 -11.53 -53.83 24.59
CA ALA A 377 -12.74 -54.55 24.18
C ALA A 377 -13.84 -54.35 25.24
N SER A 378 -14.94 -53.70 24.85
CA SER A 378 -16.17 -53.74 25.63
C SER A 378 -16.69 -55.18 25.71
N ALA A 379 -17.26 -55.56 26.86
CA ALA A 379 -17.51 -56.95 27.24
C ALA A 379 -18.46 -57.75 26.32
N ASN A 380 -19.13 -57.09 25.36
CA ASN A 380 -20.12 -57.69 24.46
C ASN A 380 -19.61 -57.98 23.04
N GLY A 381 -18.31 -57.86 22.76
CA GLY A 381 -17.67 -58.43 21.55
C GLY A 381 -18.04 -57.83 20.19
N VAL A 382 -18.92 -56.83 20.13
CA VAL A 382 -19.26 -56.12 18.89
C VAL A 382 -18.18 -55.07 18.59
N PHE A 383 -17.52 -55.19 17.44
CA PHE A 383 -16.57 -54.19 16.95
C PHE A 383 -17.33 -53.02 16.31
N THR A 384 -17.83 -52.10 17.13
CA THR A 384 -18.37 -50.83 16.63
C THR A 384 -17.26 -50.04 15.94
N SER A 385 -17.52 -49.57 14.72
CA SER A 385 -16.68 -48.51 14.12
C SER A 385 -16.67 -47.32 15.08
N PRO A 386 -15.52 -46.65 15.30
CA PRO A 386 -15.52 -45.39 16.02
C PRO A 386 -16.50 -44.43 15.34
N GLU A 387 -17.32 -43.73 16.13
CA GLU A 387 -18.31 -42.80 15.61
C GLU A 387 -17.60 -41.59 14.98
N ILE A 388 -17.58 -41.53 13.66
CA ILE A 388 -17.05 -40.39 12.93
C ILE A 388 -18.06 -39.25 13.07
N ALA A 389 -17.60 -38.11 13.58
CA ALA A 389 -18.43 -36.91 13.72
C ALA A 389 -19.01 -36.50 12.36
N LYS A 390 -20.30 -36.10 12.35
CA LYS A 390 -21.02 -35.72 11.11
C LYS A 390 -20.48 -34.47 10.42
N SER A 391 -19.63 -33.71 11.11
CA SER A 391 -18.96 -32.49 10.64
C SER A 391 -17.49 -32.54 11.06
N PHE A 392 -16.61 -31.97 10.24
CA PHE A 392 -15.21 -31.78 10.62
C PHE A 392 -15.06 -30.78 11.76
N ASP A 393 -14.18 -31.07 12.71
CA ASP A 393 -13.84 -30.19 13.83
C ASP A 393 -12.56 -29.41 13.50
N PHE A 394 -12.71 -28.13 13.14
CA PHE A 394 -11.60 -27.23 12.81
C PHE A 394 -10.66 -26.95 13.99
N THR A 395 -11.03 -27.25 15.24
CA THR A 395 -10.11 -27.14 16.39
C THR A 395 -9.01 -28.21 16.37
N ALA A 396 -9.23 -29.32 15.65
CA ALA A 396 -8.23 -30.37 15.47
C ALA A 396 -6.98 -29.89 14.72
N GLU A 397 -7.10 -28.87 13.87
CA GLU A 397 -6.00 -28.30 13.07
C GLU A 397 -4.87 -27.76 13.96
N GLU A 398 -5.20 -26.98 14.99
CA GLU A 398 -4.23 -26.39 15.92
C GLU A 398 -3.46 -27.48 16.70
N ARG A 399 -4.17 -28.54 17.12
CA ARG A 399 -3.59 -29.71 17.78
C ARG A 399 -2.65 -30.49 16.86
N ILE A 400 -3.02 -30.66 15.59
CA ILE A 400 -2.20 -31.33 14.57
C ILE A 400 -0.94 -30.50 14.26
N TYR A 401 -1.08 -29.19 14.12
CA TYR A 401 0.03 -28.30 13.83
C TYR A 401 1.06 -28.26 14.97
N LYS A 402 0.60 -28.07 16.22
CA LYS A 402 1.47 -28.13 17.41
C LYS A 402 2.19 -29.47 17.54
N TRP A 403 1.55 -30.58 17.15
CA TRP A 403 2.22 -31.87 17.06
C TRP A 403 3.34 -31.86 16.01
N TRP A 404 3.07 -31.46 14.76
CA TRP A 404 4.11 -31.40 13.71
C TRP A 404 5.31 -30.52 14.09
N GLU A 405 5.04 -29.34 14.66
CA GLU A 405 6.08 -28.40 15.13
C GLU A 405 6.91 -29.03 16.26
N SER A 406 6.27 -29.63 17.27
CA SER A 406 6.96 -30.30 18.39
C SER A 406 7.75 -31.56 18.02
N GLN A 407 7.50 -32.15 16.85
CA GLN A 407 8.29 -33.27 16.31
C GLN A 407 9.38 -32.81 15.33
N GLY A 408 9.48 -31.51 15.04
CA GLY A 408 10.49 -30.95 14.15
C GLY A 408 10.32 -31.32 12.67
N TYR A 409 9.13 -31.81 12.25
CA TYR A 409 8.89 -32.33 10.89
C TYR A 409 9.05 -31.29 9.75
N PHE A 410 9.22 -30.01 10.09
CA PHE A 410 9.44 -28.94 9.12
C PHE A 410 10.93 -28.74 8.77
N ARG A 411 11.84 -29.29 9.58
CA ARG A 411 13.29 -29.26 9.30
C ARG A 411 13.63 -30.06 8.03
N PRO A 412 14.69 -29.70 7.29
CA PRO A 412 15.20 -30.54 6.19
C PRO A 412 15.72 -31.88 6.72
N SER A 413 15.50 -32.96 5.96
CA SER A 413 16.09 -34.29 6.18
C SER A 413 16.91 -34.68 4.95
N PHE A 414 18.05 -35.32 5.20
CA PHE A 414 19.01 -35.79 4.19
C PHE A 414 18.93 -37.30 3.94
N ASP A 415 17.94 -37.98 4.54
CA ASP A 415 17.82 -39.45 4.53
C ASP A 415 17.59 -40.06 3.13
N ARG A 416 17.27 -39.23 2.12
CA ARG A 416 16.81 -39.65 0.79
C ARG A 416 17.37 -38.85 -0.39
N GLY A 417 18.26 -37.89 -0.15
CA GLY A 417 18.88 -37.08 -1.21
C GLY A 417 19.78 -35.98 -0.66
N SER A 418 20.65 -35.46 -1.51
CA SER A 418 21.60 -34.37 -1.21
C SER A 418 21.25 -33.03 -1.87
N ASP A 419 20.36 -33.06 -2.87
CA ASP A 419 19.96 -31.91 -3.68
C ASP A 419 18.80 -31.15 -3.01
N SER A 420 19.14 -30.05 -2.34
CA SER A 420 18.24 -29.22 -1.54
C SER A 420 17.15 -28.54 -2.39
N TYR A 421 15.94 -28.39 -1.84
CA TYR A 421 14.93 -27.44 -2.31
C TYR A 421 14.72 -26.35 -1.27
N VAL A 422 15.05 -25.10 -1.63
CA VAL A 422 15.14 -23.99 -0.67
C VAL A 422 14.30 -22.81 -1.14
N ILE A 423 13.47 -22.32 -0.23
CA ILE A 423 12.72 -21.06 -0.37
C ILE A 423 13.06 -20.16 0.82
N SER A 424 13.47 -18.91 0.55
CA SER A 424 13.54 -17.86 1.56
C SER A 424 12.21 -17.10 1.52
N MET A 425 11.39 -17.25 2.57
CA MET A 425 10.09 -16.58 2.65
C MET A 425 10.27 -15.06 2.51
N PRO A 426 9.50 -14.36 1.65
CA PRO A 426 9.49 -12.89 1.61
C PRO A 426 9.07 -12.35 2.99
N PRO A 427 9.95 -11.67 3.73
CA PRO A 427 9.72 -11.38 5.15
C PRO A 427 8.61 -10.32 5.32
N PRO A 428 7.49 -10.61 6.02
CA PRO A 428 6.43 -9.62 6.19
C PRO A 428 6.85 -8.48 7.12
N ASN A 429 6.42 -7.27 6.78
CA ASN A 429 6.69 -6.05 7.56
C ASN A 429 6.03 -6.11 8.95
N VAL A 430 6.75 -5.72 10.02
CA VAL A 430 6.22 -5.66 11.41
C VAL A 430 5.23 -4.49 11.68
N THR A 431 4.49 -4.08 10.66
CA THR A 431 3.59 -2.91 10.65
C THR A 431 2.15 -3.21 11.12
N GLY A 432 1.79 -4.48 11.33
CA GLY A 432 0.44 -4.88 11.75
C GLY A 432 0.13 -6.34 11.43
N SER A 433 -1.15 -6.70 11.42
CA SER A 433 -1.62 -8.06 11.09
C SER A 433 -1.57 -8.35 9.59
N LEU A 434 -1.42 -9.64 9.24
CA LEU A 434 -1.45 -10.13 7.87
C LEU A 434 -2.86 -10.07 7.25
N HIS A 435 -2.90 -10.03 5.91
CA HIS A 435 -4.11 -9.94 5.07
C HIS A 435 -4.12 -11.01 3.96
N MET A 436 -5.21 -11.16 3.20
CA MET A 436 -5.37 -12.23 2.18
C MET A 436 -4.20 -12.38 1.19
N GLY A 437 -3.60 -11.29 0.71
CA GLY A 437 -2.40 -11.36 -0.14
C GLY A 437 -1.18 -12.04 0.53
N HIS A 438 -1.06 -11.98 1.86
CA HIS A 438 -0.03 -12.73 2.60
C HIS A 438 -0.41 -14.22 2.71
N ALA A 439 -1.69 -14.53 2.95
CA ALA A 439 -2.18 -15.91 2.98
C ALA A 439 -2.01 -16.63 1.63
N MET A 440 -2.06 -15.89 0.51
CA MET A 440 -1.84 -16.41 -0.83
C MET A 440 -0.39 -16.93 -1.02
N PHE A 441 0.63 -16.12 -0.75
CA PHE A 441 2.02 -16.57 -0.93
C PHE A 441 2.38 -17.71 0.04
N VAL A 442 1.95 -17.60 1.31
CA VAL A 442 2.15 -18.66 2.32
C VAL A 442 1.57 -19.99 1.85
N THR A 443 0.44 -19.97 1.14
CA THR A 443 -0.19 -21.17 0.57
C THR A 443 0.62 -21.73 -0.61
N LEU A 444 1.09 -20.87 -1.52
CA LEU A 444 1.87 -21.29 -2.69
C LEU A 444 3.23 -21.88 -2.30
N GLU A 445 3.96 -21.20 -1.40
CA GLU A 445 5.23 -21.68 -0.86
C GLU A 445 5.05 -23.00 -0.09
N ASP A 446 4.06 -23.11 0.81
CA ASP A 446 3.82 -24.34 1.57
C ASP A 446 3.47 -25.54 0.68
N ILE A 447 2.72 -25.33 -0.42
CA ILE A 447 2.44 -26.38 -1.41
C ILE A 447 3.73 -26.89 -2.06
N MET A 448 4.60 -25.99 -2.52
CA MET A 448 5.89 -26.36 -3.14
C MET A 448 6.81 -27.09 -2.14
N ILE A 449 6.87 -26.58 -0.90
CA ILE A 449 7.67 -27.12 0.20
C ILE A 449 7.19 -28.51 0.61
N ARG A 450 5.88 -28.72 0.79
CA ARG A 450 5.33 -30.06 1.05
C ARG A 450 5.59 -31.02 -0.11
N TYR A 451 5.40 -30.58 -1.35
CA TYR A 451 5.63 -31.40 -2.54
C TYR A 451 7.07 -31.91 -2.65
N HIS A 452 8.06 -31.02 -2.45
CA HIS A 452 9.47 -31.41 -2.51
C HIS A 452 9.92 -32.22 -1.29
N ARG A 453 9.42 -31.91 -0.09
CA ARG A 453 9.66 -32.72 1.13
C ARG A 453 9.07 -34.13 0.98
N MET A 454 7.86 -34.27 0.42
CA MET A 454 7.23 -35.56 0.11
C MET A 454 7.95 -36.35 -0.99
N LYS A 455 8.63 -35.67 -1.92
CA LYS A 455 9.54 -36.30 -2.90
C LYS A 455 10.87 -36.77 -2.29
N GLY A 456 11.18 -36.43 -1.04
CA GLY A 456 12.42 -36.82 -0.36
C GLY A 456 13.63 -35.94 -0.68
N ARG A 457 13.44 -34.74 -1.26
CA ARG A 457 14.52 -33.74 -1.31
C ARG A 457 14.67 -33.08 0.07
N PRO A 458 15.89 -32.82 0.56
CA PRO A 458 16.10 -31.95 1.72
C PRO A 458 15.43 -30.61 1.45
N THR A 459 14.39 -30.28 2.21
CA THR A 459 13.53 -29.15 1.87
C THR A 459 13.49 -28.14 3.02
N LEU A 460 13.95 -26.93 2.75
CA LEU A 460 14.05 -25.83 3.69
C LEU A 460 13.17 -24.66 3.23
N TRP A 461 12.36 -24.16 4.14
CA TRP A 461 11.63 -22.90 3.98
C TRP A 461 11.96 -22.02 5.18
N ILE A 462 12.65 -20.92 4.92
CA ILE A 462 13.20 -20.04 5.95
C ILE A 462 12.15 -18.97 6.27
N PRO A 463 11.55 -18.95 7.48
CA PRO A 463 10.61 -17.91 7.87
C PRO A 463 11.34 -16.66 8.39
N GLY A 464 10.65 -15.52 8.39
CA GLY A 464 11.15 -14.32 9.06
C GLY A 464 10.30 -13.09 8.84
N THR A 465 10.71 -11.96 9.41
CA THR A 465 9.98 -10.68 9.36
C THR A 465 10.92 -9.49 9.10
N ASP A 466 10.39 -8.43 8.49
CA ASP A 466 11.15 -7.23 8.14
C ASP A 466 10.85 -6.08 9.11
N HIS A 467 11.90 -5.43 9.61
CA HIS A 467 11.84 -4.22 10.41
C HIS A 467 11.14 -3.05 9.71
N ALA A 468 11.09 -3.07 8.37
CA ALA A 468 10.32 -2.18 7.50
C ALA A 468 10.57 -0.66 7.67
N GLY A 469 11.70 -0.29 8.29
CA GLY A 469 12.24 1.07 8.41
C GLY A 469 11.19 2.16 8.60
N ILE A 470 10.99 2.96 7.54
CA ILE A 470 10.00 4.03 7.47
C ILE A 470 8.62 3.58 7.93
N ALA A 471 8.08 2.46 7.43
CA ALA A 471 6.69 2.08 7.66
C ALA A 471 6.42 1.77 9.13
N THR A 472 7.36 1.08 9.80
CA THR A 472 7.28 0.82 11.24
C THR A 472 7.46 2.11 12.05
N GLN A 473 8.43 2.96 11.70
CA GLN A 473 8.59 4.27 12.34
C GLN A 473 7.31 5.12 12.22
N LEU A 474 6.63 5.15 11.07
CA LEU A 474 5.38 5.91 10.90
C LEU A 474 4.19 5.33 11.66
N VAL A 475 4.19 4.03 11.99
CA VAL A 475 3.15 3.42 12.84
C VAL A 475 3.42 3.74 14.31
N VAL A 476 4.68 3.67 14.76
CA VAL A 476 5.07 4.02 16.13
C VAL A 476 4.97 5.53 16.39
N GLU A 477 5.30 6.40 15.43
CA GLU A 477 5.04 7.85 15.51
C GLU A 477 3.54 8.15 15.70
N ARG A 478 2.65 7.42 15.01
CA ARG A 478 1.19 7.57 15.18
C ARG A 478 0.68 7.02 16.52
N MET A 479 1.27 5.94 17.03
CA MET A 479 0.98 5.44 18.38
C MET A 479 1.38 6.47 19.44
N LEU A 480 2.61 7.00 19.38
CA LEU A 480 3.09 8.03 20.31
C LEU A 480 2.24 9.30 20.25
N ALA A 481 1.83 9.73 19.05
CA ALA A 481 0.90 10.85 18.89
C ALA A 481 -0.46 10.61 19.58
N SER A 482 -0.95 9.36 19.62
CA SER A 482 -2.17 8.99 20.37
C SER A 482 -1.95 8.89 21.89
N GLU A 483 -0.71 8.71 22.34
CA GLU A 483 -0.29 8.87 23.74
C GLU A 483 -0.05 10.35 24.11
N GLY A 484 -0.08 11.27 23.13
CA GLY A 484 0.21 12.69 23.31
C GLY A 484 1.70 13.07 23.27
N ILE A 485 2.58 12.12 22.91
CA ILE A 485 4.04 12.26 22.89
C ILE A 485 4.52 12.54 21.46
N LYS A 486 5.39 13.53 21.25
CA LYS A 486 6.04 13.77 19.94
C LYS A 486 7.40 13.09 19.86
N ARG A 487 7.80 12.60 18.67
CA ARG A 487 9.13 12.01 18.47
C ARG A 487 10.28 12.95 18.87
N VAL A 488 10.13 14.26 18.67
CA VAL A 488 11.14 15.27 19.02
C VAL A 488 11.30 15.50 20.53
N GLU A 489 10.42 14.96 21.35
CA GLU A 489 10.48 14.99 22.82
C GLU A 489 11.20 13.75 23.40
N LEU A 490 11.64 12.82 22.53
CA LEU A 490 12.35 11.59 22.88
C LEU A 490 13.78 11.60 22.32
N SER A 491 14.71 10.97 23.03
CA SER A 491 15.99 10.57 22.45
C SER A 491 15.81 9.45 21.40
N ARG A 492 16.84 9.24 20.57
CA ARG A 492 16.86 8.14 19.59
C ARG A 492 16.70 6.78 20.27
N ASP A 493 17.32 6.58 21.43
CA ASP A 493 17.36 5.28 22.10
C ASP A 493 16.01 4.98 22.77
N GLU A 494 15.36 5.97 23.36
CA GLU A 494 13.97 5.84 23.87
C GLU A 494 12.98 5.55 22.74
N PHE A 495 13.09 6.25 21.59
CA PHE A 495 12.26 5.97 20.43
C PHE A 495 12.51 4.55 19.90
N THR A 496 13.77 4.16 19.72
CA THR A 496 14.18 2.82 19.25
C THR A 496 13.65 1.72 20.19
N LYS A 497 13.68 1.95 21.51
CA LYS A 497 13.08 1.05 22.50
C LYS A 497 11.57 0.90 22.30
N ARG A 498 10.82 1.99 22.10
CA ARG A 498 9.37 1.93 21.81
C ARG A 498 9.08 1.16 20.51
N VAL A 499 9.97 1.19 19.51
CA VAL A 499 9.83 0.39 18.29
C VAL A 499 10.10 -1.10 18.54
N TRP A 500 11.06 -1.47 19.40
CA TRP A 500 11.23 -2.87 19.84
C TRP A 500 10.02 -3.36 20.64
N GLU A 501 9.48 -2.56 21.55
CA GLU A 501 8.24 -2.87 22.30
C GLU A 501 7.04 -3.09 21.35
N TRP A 502 6.96 -2.34 20.25
CA TRP A 502 6.00 -2.58 19.17
C TRP A 502 6.27 -3.90 18.41
N LYS A 503 7.53 -4.16 18.01
CA LYS A 503 7.93 -5.39 17.29
C LYS A 503 7.58 -6.64 18.08
N GLU A 504 7.85 -6.69 19.38
CA GLU A 504 7.52 -7.88 20.19
C GLU A 504 6.01 -8.13 20.27
N LYS A 505 5.20 -7.06 20.38
CA LYS A 505 3.74 -7.16 20.43
C LYS A 505 3.12 -7.63 19.11
N TYR A 506 3.57 -7.09 17.96
CA TYR A 506 2.93 -7.34 16.67
C TYR A 506 3.63 -8.39 15.81
N GLY A 507 4.95 -8.58 15.93
CA GLY A 507 5.69 -9.67 15.28
C GLY A 507 5.13 -11.03 15.69
N GLY A 508 4.90 -11.23 16.99
CA GLY A 508 4.22 -12.42 17.50
C GLY A 508 2.82 -12.66 16.90
N THR A 509 2.12 -11.63 16.41
CA THR A 509 0.83 -11.81 15.71
C THR A 509 1.05 -12.35 14.29
N ILE A 510 1.99 -11.79 13.53
CA ILE A 510 2.39 -12.27 12.19
C ILE A 510 2.82 -13.74 12.26
N THR A 511 3.77 -14.03 13.15
CA THR A 511 4.35 -15.33 13.43
C THR A 511 3.30 -16.38 13.85
N ASN A 512 2.24 -15.98 14.56
CA ASN A 512 1.09 -16.84 14.87
C ASN A 512 0.09 -17.00 13.71
N GLN A 513 -0.17 -15.96 12.90
CA GLN A 513 -1.06 -16.04 11.74
C GLN A 513 -0.51 -17.03 10.70
N ILE A 514 0.80 -17.01 10.43
CA ILE A 514 1.46 -17.94 9.50
C ILE A 514 1.38 -19.39 10.01
N ARG A 515 1.58 -19.61 11.32
CA ARG A 515 1.35 -20.93 11.96
C ARG A 515 -0.12 -21.38 11.83
N ARG A 516 -1.09 -20.48 12.03
CA ARG A 516 -2.52 -20.84 11.95
C ARG A 516 -2.99 -21.17 10.54
N LEU A 517 -2.34 -20.63 9.50
CA LEU A 517 -2.49 -21.04 8.10
C LEU A 517 -1.87 -22.43 7.81
N GLY A 518 -1.12 -23.01 8.76
CA GLY A 518 -0.57 -24.35 8.66
C GLY A 518 0.84 -24.44 8.05
N ALA A 519 1.51 -23.31 7.79
CA ALA A 519 2.80 -23.24 7.10
C ALA A 519 3.87 -24.18 7.68
N SER A 520 4.49 -25.01 6.83
CA SER A 520 5.51 -25.99 7.22
C SER A 520 6.96 -25.47 7.05
N CYS A 521 7.22 -24.23 7.49
CA CYS A 521 8.54 -23.61 7.53
C CYS A 521 9.34 -24.00 8.78
N ASP A 522 10.67 -23.88 8.70
CA ASP A 522 11.57 -24.24 9.80
C ASP A 522 11.72 -23.08 10.79
N TRP A 523 10.80 -23.01 11.75
CA TRP A 523 10.78 -21.98 12.81
C TRP A 523 12.02 -21.95 13.71
N ASN A 524 12.91 -22.95 13.64
CA ASN A 524 14.20 -22.90 14.32
C ASN A 524 15.17 -21.90 13.64
N ARG A 525 14.78 -21.38 12.47
CA ARG A 525 15.52 -20.46 11.59
C ARG A 525 14.70 -19.19 11.30
N GLU A 526 13.80 -18.84 12.22
CA GLU A 526 13.02 -17.61 12.14
C GLU A 526 13.94 -16.39 12.36
N HIS A 527 14.07 -15.55 11.33
CA HIS A 527 14.94 -14.38 11.36
C HIS A 527 14.16 -13.06 11.35
N PHE A 528 14.74 -12.02 11.93
CA PHE A 528 14.31 -10.63 11.82
C PHE A 528 15.43 -9.81 11.17
N THR A 529 15.10 -8.87 10.27
CA THR A 529 16.15 -8.18 9.49
C THR A 529 17.17 -7.41 10.35
N LEU A 530 16.80 -6.92 11.54
CA LEU A 530 17.72 -6.28 12.50
C LEU A 530 18.41 -7.24 13.49
N ASP A 531 18.28 -8.56 13.34
CA ASP A 531 19.03 -9.52 14.18
C ASP A 531 20.55 -9.32 14.05
N GLU A 532 21.32 -9.80 15.04
CA GLU A 532 22.77 -9.61 15.05
C GLU A 532 23.45 -10.20 13.80
N GLN A 533 23.06 -11.42 13.39
CA GLN A 533 23.60 -12.07 12.19
C GLN A 533 23.35 -11.25 10.92
N LEU A 534 22.10 -10.79 10.72
CA LEU A 534 21.72 -10.05 9.52
C LEU A 534 22.27 -8.61 9.55
N SER A 535 22.41 -8.01 10.73
CA SER A 535 23.11 -6.73 10.91
C SER A 535 24.60 -6.82 10.57
N ARG A 536 25.29 -7.91 10.97
CA ARG A 536 26.68 -8.18 10.56
C ARG A 536 26.79 -8.35 9.04
N ALA A 537 25.82 -9.03 8.41
CA ALA A 537 25.74 -9.13 6.95
C ALA A 537 25.56 -7.77 6.26
N VAL A 538 24.63 -6.93 6.74
CA VAL A 538 24.40 -5.57 6.20
C VAL A 538 25.66 -4.70 6.30
N ILE A 539 26.37 -4.74 7.43
CA ILE A 539 27.63 -4.00 7.61
C ILE A 539 28.71 -4.52 6.65
N GLU A 540 28.90 -5.83 6.54
CA GLU A 540 29.90 -6.42 5.63
C GLU A 540 29.58 -6.10 4.15
N ALA A 541 28.30 -6.15 3.75
CA ALA A 541 27.87 -5.80 2.40
C ALA A 541 28.17 -4.32 2.07
N PHE A 542 27.91 -3.39 3.00
CA PHE A 542 28.25 -1.99 2.81
C PHE A 542 29.76 -1.80 2.67
N VAL A 543 30.56 -2.36 3.58
CA VAL A 543 32.03 -2.23 3.55
C VAL A 543 32.60 -2.82 2.26
N ARG A 544 32.15 -4.01 1.81
CA ARG A 544 32.61 -4.62 0.55
C ARG A 544 32.25 -3.79 -0.69
N LEU A 545 31.04 -3.26 -0.76
CA LEU A 545 30.61 -2.45 -1.91
C LEU A 545 31.33 -1.08 -1.93
N HIS A 546 31.57 -0.48 -0.76
CA HIS A 546 32.42 0.71 -0.62
C HIS A 546 33.86 0.45 -1.05
N ASP A 547 34.49 -0.62 -0.54
CA ASP A 547 35.89 -0.96 -0.85
C ASP A 547 36.08 -1.36 -2.32
N LYS A 548 35.01 -1.78 -3.02
CA LYS A 548 34.95 -1.97 -4.48
C LYS A 548 34.64 -0.69 -5.28
N GLY A 549 34.48 0.46 -4.64
CA GLY A 549 34.13 1.73 -5.27
C GLY A 549 32.68 1.83 -5.78
N LEU A 550 31.82 0.88 -5.39
CA LEU A 550 30.41 0.80 -5.80
C LEU A 550 29.46 1.50 -4.82
N ILE A 551 29.91 1.84 -3.60
CA ILE A 551 29.22 2.78 -2.72
C ILE A 551 29.99 4.09 -2.66
N TYR A 552 29.30 5.20 -2.91
CA TYR A 552 29.84 6.55 -2.85
C TYR A 552 28.87 7.52 -2.13
N GLN A 553 29.40 8.61 -1.59
CA GLN A 553 28.57 9.72 -1.11
C GLN A 553 28.39 10.74 -2.25
N GLY A 554 27.15 11.16 -2.51
CA GLY A 554 26.83 12.11 -3.58
C GLY A 554 25.78 13.14 -3.15
N SER A 555 25.86 14.34 -3.72
CA SER A 555 24.76 15.30 -3.69
C SER A 555 23.56 14.75 -4.45
N TYR A 556 22.36 14.88 -3.89
CA TYR A 556 21.09 14.48 -4.50
C TYR A 556 20.00 15.48 -4.16
N LEU A 557 19.09 15.73 -5.10
CA LEU A 557 17.95 16.60 -4.88
C LEU A 557 16.84 15.82 -4.17
N VAL A 558 16.59 16.13 -2.90
CA VAL A 558 15.49 15.55 -2.12
C VAL A 558 14.31 16.50 -2.08
N ASN A 559 13.09 15.96 -2.07
CA ASN A 559 11.92 16.70 -1.65
C ASN A 559 12.05 16.98 -0.14
N TRP A 560 12.15 18.25 0.25
CA TRP A 560 12.42 18.69 1.62
C TRP A 560 11.26 19.49 2.20
N SER A 561 10.86 19.21 3.44
CA SER A 561 9.95 20.06 4.23
C SER A 561 10.78 21.08 5.03
N PRO A 562 10.66 22.39 4.74
CA PRO A 562 11.37 23.41 5.51
C PRO A 562 10.87 23.53 6.95
N ASN A 563 9.57 23.31 7.18
CA ASN A 563 8.94 23.42 8.49
C ASN A 563 9.25 22.22 9.41
N LEU A 564 9.32 21.01 8.84
CA LEU A 564 9.62 19.78 9.58
C LEU A 564 11.11 19.42 9.58
N GLN A 565 11.93 20.17 8.82
CA GLN A 565 13.37 19.98 8.62
C GLN A 565 13.75 18.52 8.33
N THR A 566 13.02 17.92 7.39
CA THR A 566 13.23 16.53 6.94
C THR A 566 13.03 16.40 5.44
N ALA A 567 13.70 15.42 4.83
CA ALA A 567 13.27 14.90 3.54
C ALA A 567 11.88 14.25 3.69
N VAL A 568 11.08 14.32 2.63
CA VAL A 568 9.79 13.63 2.47
C VAL A 568 9.86 12.78 1.21
N SER A 569 9.16 11.65 1.18
CA SER A 569 9.12 10.80 -0.02
C SER A 569 8.17 11.38 -1.08
N ASP A 570 8.39 11.03 -2.35
CA ASP A 570 7.52 11.46 -3.47
C ASP A 570 6.05 11.04 -3.30
N LEU A 571 5.77 10.07 -2.43
CA LEU A 571 4.43 9.59 -2.07
C LEU A 571 3.77 10.40 -0.94
N GLU A 572 4.54 11.23 -0.22
CA GLU A 572 4.08 12.18 0.81
C GLU A 572 3.95 13.61 0.27
N VAL A 573 4.28 13.84 -1.01
CA VAL A 573 4.13 15.12 -1.71
C VAL A 573 2.78 15.17 -2.43
N GLU A 574 1.86 15.97 -1.90
CA GLU A 574 0.57 16.27 -2.54
C GLU A 574 0.71 17.50 -3.44
N TYR A 575 0.16 17.44 -4.66
CA TYR A 575 0.29 18.52 -5.64
C TYR A 575 -1.01 19.30 -5.79
N HIS A 576 -0.96 20.62 -5.61
CA HIS A 576 -2.11 21.51 -5.67
C HIS A 576 -2.00 22.45 -6.88
N GLU A 577 -3.12 22.72 -7.56
CA GLU A 577 -3.21 23.79 -8.57
C GLU A 577 -3.48 25.12 -7.85
N GLU A 578 -2.53 26.06 -7.92
CA GLU A 578 -2.59 27.36 -7.25
C GLU A 578 -2.37 28.52 -8.23
N SER A 579 -3.07 29.63 -8.03
CA SER A 579 -2.85 30.85 -8.82
C SER A 579 -1.54 31.53 -8.40
N GLY A 580 -0.55 31.52 -9.30
CA GLY A 580 0.73 32.20 -9.11
C GLY A 580 1.06 33.16 -10.25
N THR A 581 2.36 33.38 -10.45
CA THR A 581 2.88 34.40 -11.37
C THR A 581 4.05 33.85 -12.16
N LEU A 582 4.05 34.11 -13.47
CA LEU A 582 5.18 33.92 -14.37
C LEU A 582 5.90 35.27 -14.54
N TYR A 583 7.16 35.31 -14.12
CA TYR A 583 8.03 36.48 -14.13
C TYR A 583 8.95 36.45 -15.35
N TYR A 584 9.09 37.59 -16.04
CA TYR A 584 9.93 37.71 -17.24
C TYR A 584 11.15 38.60 -16.94
N ILE A 585 12.35 38.04 -17.05
CA ILE A 585 13.61 38.64 -16.57
C ILE A 585 14.66 38.70 -17.70
N LYS A 586 15.38 39.81 -17.85
CA LYS A 586 16.47 40.00 -18.83
C LYS A 586 17.81 39.51 -18.29
N TYR A 587 18.45 38.60 -19.00
CA TYR A 587 19.82 38.13 -18.77
C TYR A 587 20.70 38.69 -19.89
N ARG A 588 21.65 39.57 -19.57
CA ARG A 588 22.51 40.22 -20.58
C ARG A 588 23.56 39.24 -21.10
N VAL A 589 23.86 39.30 -22.40
CA VAL A 589 24.93 38.50 -23.02
C VAL A 589 26.28 39.15 -22.69
N ALA A 590 27.21 38.38 -22.15
CA ALA A 590 28.55 38.86 -21.82
C ALA A 590 29.32 39.25 -23.09
N GLY A 591 30.00 40.40 -23.05
CA GLY A 591 30.65 40.99 -24.23
C GLY A 591 29.68 41.47 -25.33
N GLY A 592 28.37 41.41 -25.10
CA GLY A 592 27.35 41.98 -25.99
C GLY A 592 27.12 43.48 -25.78
N THR A 593 26.30 44.07 -26.64
CA THR A 593 25.78 45.42 -26.44
C THR A 593 24.74 45.45 -25.31
N LYS A 594 24.34 46.64 -24.85
CA LYS A 594 23.27 46.82 -23.85
C LYS A 594 21.93 46.20 -24.27
N ASN A 595 21.74 45.97 -25.58
CA ASN A 595 20.52 45.39 -26.17
C ASN A 595 20.62 43.87 -26.41
N ASP A 596 21.81 43.27 -26.29
CA ASP A 596 21.98 41.82 -26.38
C ASP A 596 21.61 41.17 -25.04
N TYR A 597 20.35 40.75 -24.91
CA TYR A 597 19.85 39.99 -23.78
C TYR A 597 18.93 38.85 -24.21
N LEU A 598 18.82 37.85 -23.35
CA LEU A 598 17.77 36.83 -23.37
C LEU A 598 16.68 37.23 -22.37
N THR A 599 15.42 36.97 -22.70
CA THR A 599 14.34 37.06 -21.70
C THR A 599 14.01 35.65 -21.24
N ILE A 600 14.05 35.41 -19.92
CA ILE A 600 13.69 34.12 -19.32
C ILE A 600 12.32 34.26 -18.64
N ALA A 601 11.45 33.28 -18.85
CA ALA A 601 10.21 33.13 -18.10
C ALA A 601 10.41 32.17 -16.91
N THR A 602 10.05 32.58 -15.69
CA THR A 602 10.15 31.71 -14.51
C THR A 602 9.08 31.99 -13.47
N THR A 603 8.64 30.95 -12.76
CA THR A 603 7.70 31.03 -11.63
C THR A 603 8.41 31.16 -10.28
N ARG A 604 9.74 31.05 -10.28
CA ARG A 604 10.62 31.00 -9.10
C ARG A 604 11.83 31.94 -9.24
N PRO A 605 11.65 33.27 -9.32
CA PRO A 605 12.75 34.19 -9.54
C PRO A 605 13.80 34.13 -8.42
N GLU A 606 13.42 33.79 -7.19
CA GLU A 606 14.33 33.61 -6.05
C GLU A 606 15.39 32.51 -6.25
N THR A 607 15.16 31.59 -7.20
CA THR A 607 16.13 30.52 -7.51
C THR A 607 17.24 30.96 -8.48
N LEU A 608 17.20 32.20 -9.03
CA LEU A 608 18.18 32.66 -10.02
C LEU A 608 19.63 32.73 -9.48
N PHE A 609 19.79 32.89 -8.17
CA PHE A 609 21.11 32.83 -7.54
C PHE A 609 21.77 31.45 -7.71
N GLY A 610 20.97 30.40 -7.94
CA GLY A 610 21.39 29.02 -8.18
C GLY A 610 21.58 28.66 -9.66
N ASP A 611 21.38 29.59 -10.59
CA ASP A 611 21.52 29.33 -12.03
C ASP A 611 22.95 28.92 -12.39
N VAL A 612 23.14 27.90 -13.22
CA VAL A 612 24.47 27.49 -13.70
C VAL A 612 24.59 27.41 -15.22
N ALA A 613 23.46 27.45 -15.94
CA ALA A 613 23.40 27.58 -17.39
C ALA A 613 22.06 28.21 -17.80
N ILE A 614 22.01 28.77 -19.01
CA ILE A 614 20.76 29.17 -19.67
C ILE A 614 20.55 28.26 -20.87
N ALA A 615 19.43 27.53 -20.92
CA ALA A 615 19.09 26.65 -22.04
C ALA A 615 18.21 27.37 -23.07
N VAL A 616 18.56 27.19 -24.34
CA VAL A 616 17.88 27.77 -25.52
C VAL A 616 17.60 26.65 -26.51
N ASN A 617 16.42 26.65 -27.15
CA ASN A 617 16.16 25.72 -28.24
C ASN A 617 17.02 26.07 -29.47
N PRO A 618 17.83 25.15 -30.03
CA PRO A 618 18.66 25.45 -31.20
C PRO A 618 17.87 25.79 -32.48
N GLN A 619 16.55 25.57 -32.50
CA GLN A 619 15.64 25.96 -33.58
C GLN A 619 14.88 27.28 -33.30
N ASP A 620 15.26 28.02 -32.25
CA ASP A 620 14.70 29.35 -31.96
C ASP A 620 15.62 30.46 -32.50
N ASP A 621 15.32 30.94 -33.70
CA ASP A 621 16.07 31.99 -34.40
C ASP A 621 16.22 33.31 -33.61
N ARG A 622 15.36 33.55 -32.59
CA ARG A 622 15.46 34.73 -31.72
C ARG A 622 16.74 34.71 -30.88
N TYR A 623 17.16 33.52 -30.45
CA TYR A 623 18.19 33.33 -29.41
C TYR A 623 19.30 32.33 -29.78
N SER A 624 19.13 31.50 -30.81
CA SER A 624 20.11 30.50 -31.26
C SER A 624 21.52 31.08 -31.49
N LYS A 625 21.59 32.31 -32.02
CA LYS A 625 22.81 33.12 -32.18
C LYS A 625 23.62 33.41 -30.91
N TYR A 626 23.08 33.14 -29.72
CA TYR A 626 23.78 33.30 -28.44
C TYR A 626 24.27 31.98 -27.83
N ILE A 627 23.94 30.82 -28.42
CA ILE A 627 24.44 29.52 -27.95
C ILE A 627 25.97 29.50 -27.99
N GLY A 628 26.60 28.98 -26.93
CA GLY A 628 28.05 28.98 -26.76
C GLY A 628 28.64 30.29 -26.23
N ARG A 629 27.84 31.36 -26.07
CA ARG A 629 28.23 32.56 -25.30
C ARG A 629 27.91 32.40 -23.82
N MET A 630 28.31 33.38 -23.02
CA MET A 630 27.95 33.47 -21.60
C MET A 630 26.82 34.49 -21.40
N ALA A 631 25.89 34.20 -20.50
CA ALA A 631 24.93 35.14 -19.94
C ALA A 631 25.40 35.64 -18.56
N ILE A 632 25.05 36.87 -18.22
CA ILE A 632 25.28 37.47 -16.91
C ILE A 632 23.99 37.32 -16.08
N VAL A 633 24.10 36.64 -14.94
CA VAL A 633 22.97 36.39 -14.03
C VAL A 633 22.62 37.69 -13.27
N PRO A 634 21.36 38.17 -13.29
CA PRO A 634 20.96 39.36 -12.55
C PRO A 634 21.29 39.30 -11.05
N MET A 635 21.56 40.44 -10.43
CA MET A 635 21.78 40.60 -8.98
C MET A 635 22.91 39.76 -8.33
N THR A 636 23.79 39.13 -9.13
CA THR A 636 24.89 38.28 -8.64
C THR A 636 26.28 38.94 -8.72
N TYR A 637 26.35 40.27 -8.75
CA TYR A 637 27.61 41.03 -8.98
C TYR A 637 28.37 40.66 -10.26
N GLY A 638 27.68 40.13 -11.27
CA GLY A 638 28.28 39.78 -12.56
C GLY A 638 28.70 38.31 -12.69
N ARG A 639 28.04 37.37 -12.01
CA ARG A 639 28.27 35.93 -12.20
C ARG A 639 27.89 35.53 -13.63
N HIS A 640 28.81 34.85 -14.31
CA HIS A 640 28.64 34.41 -15.70
C HIS A 640 28.24 32.93 -15.75
N VAL A 641 27.32 32.57 -16.65
CA VAL A 641 26.88 31.19 -16.91
C VAL A 641 26.81 30.90 -18.41
N PRO A 642 27.14 29.69 -18.90
CA PRO A 642 27.05 29.33 -20.32
C PRO A 642 25.62 29.32 -20.84
N ILE A 643 25.46 29.68 -22.11
CA ILE A 643 24.21 29.55 -22.87
C ILE A 643 24.32 28.25 -23.70
N ILE A 644 23.50 27.26 -23.37
CA ILE A 644 23.54 25.91 -23.93
C ILE A 644 22.37 25.63 -24.87
N ALA A 645 22.57 24.72 -25.83
CA ALA A 645 21.51 24.22 -26.69
C ALA A 645 20.80 23.04 -26.01
N ASP A 646 19.47 23.12 -25.85
CA ASP A 646 18.65 21.96 -25.51
C ASP A 646 17.37 21.92 -26.35
N LYS A 647 17.12 20.78 -26.99
CA LYS A 647 15.94 20.54 -27.83
C LYS A 647 14.67 20.28 -27.01
N LEU A 648 14.80 20.02 -25.71
CA LEU A 648 13.68 19.83 -24.77
C LEU A 648 13.07 21.15 -24.30
N VAL A 649 13.74 22.29 -24.53
CA VAL A 649 13.17 23.62 -24.25
C VAL A 649 12.08 23.92 -25.29
N ASP A 650 10.84 24.07 -24.84
CA ASP A 650 9.73 24.51 -25.69
C ASP A 650 9.93 25.99 -26.08
N LYS A 651 10.02 26.24 -27.39
CA LYS A 651 10.19 27.58 -27.98
C LYS A 651 8.94 28.47 -27.80
N ASP A 652 7.77 27.85 -27.71
CA ASP A 652 6.46 28.51 -27.70
C ASP A 652 5.96 28.74 -26.25
N PHE A 653 6.51 28.01 -25.27
CA PHE A 653 6.26 28.24 -23.85
C PHE A 653 7.02 29.47 -23.33
N GLY A 654 6.29 30.56 -23.05
CA GLY A 654 6.76 31.77 -22.38
C GLY A 654 7.73 32.62 -23.21
N THR A 655 8.94 32.11 -23.46
CA THR A 655 10.03 32.83 -24.16
C THR A 655 10.90 31.96 -25.06
N GLY A 656 10.87 30.62 -24.94
CA GLY A 656 11.88 29.75 -25.57
C GLY A 656 13.25 29.73 -24.90
N VAL A 657 13.37 30.34 -23.72
CA VAL A 657 14.61 30.38 -22.92
C VAL A 657 14.32 29.96 -21.48
N LEU A 658 15.09 29.00 -20.98
CA LEU A 658 14.96 28.42 -19.64
C LEU A 658 16.24 28.69 -18.82
N LYS A 659 16.08 29.10 -17.56
CA LYS A 659 17.18 29.10 -16.58
C LYS A 659 17.37 27.68 -16.03
N ILE A 660 18.60 27.24 -15.85
CA ILE A 660 18.93 25.93 -15.27
C ILE A 660 19.50 26.15 -13.87
N SER A 661 18.75 25.78 -12.82
CA SER A 661 19.09 25.96 -11.40
C SER A 661 19.12 24.60 -10.64
N PRO A 662 20.18 23.79 -10.81
CA PRO A 662 20.19 22.36 -10.44
C PRO A 662 20.01 22.04 -8.95
N GLY A 663 20.12 23.05 -8.08
CA GLY A 663 19.86 22.90 -6.65
C GLY A 663 18.39 22.98 -6.24
N HIS A 664 17.46 23.30 -7.16
CA HIS A 664 16.07 23.71 -6.86
C HIS A 664 15.00 23.18 -7.83
N ASP A 665 15.40 22.45 -8.88
CA ASP A 665 14.49 21.71 -9.78
C ASP A 665 15.07 20.36 -10.20
N HIS A 666 14.21 19.35 -10.33
CA HIS A 666 14.60 17.97 -10.62
C HIS A 666 15.09 17.77 -12.06
N ASN A 667 14.52 18.48 -13.05
CA ASN A 667 14.93 18.38 -14.45
C ASN A 667 16.27 19.08 -14.65
N ASP A 668 16.43 20.28 -14.07
CA ASP A 668 17.69 21.02 -14.04
C ASP A 668 18.81 20.20 -13.38
N TYR A 669 18.49 19.50 -12.28
CA TYR A 669 19.40 18.57 -11.60
C TYR A 669 19.86 17.43 -12.52
N TYR A 670 18.94 16.73 -13.20
CA TYR A 670 19.30 15.64 -14.11
C TYR A 670 20.07 16.14 -15.34
N LEU A 671 19.73 17.30 -15.90
CA LEU A 671 20.45 17.91 -17.01
C LEU A 671 21.88 18.30 -16.60
N ALA A 672 22.04 18.90 -15.43
CA ALA A 672 23.36 19.25 -14.90
C ALA A 672 24.24 18.03 -14.63
N ARG A 673 23.69 16.98 -14.00
CA ARG A 673 24.40 15.69 -13.81
C ARG A 673 24.83 15.08 -15.15
N LYS A 674 24.01 15.18 -16.20
CA LYS A 674 24.32 14.68 -17.56
C LYS A 674 25.39 15.50 -18.28
N LEU A 675 25.45 16.81 -18.03
CA LEU A 675 26.38 17.73 -18.71
C LEU A 675 27.64 18.08 -17.89
N GLY A 676 27.77 17.57 -16.66
CA GLY A 676 28.88 17.92 -15.76
C GLY A 676 28.80 19.35 -15.21
N LEU A 677 27.62 19.98 -15.22
CA LEU A 677 27.43 21.33 -14.68
C LEU A 677 27.41 21.29 -13.13
N PRO A 678 27.91 22.34 -12.46
CA PRO A 678 27.91 22.41 -11.00
C PRO A 678 26.49 22.47 -10.43
N ILE A 679 26.31 21.98 -9.20
CA ILE A 679 25.02 21.99 -8.49
C ILE A 679 25.10 23.01 -7.36
N LEU A 680 24.32 24.09 -7.46
CA LEU A 680 24.40 25.24 -6.57
C LEU A 680 23.15 25.38 -5.70
N ASN A 681 23.26 25.05 -4.41
CA ASN A 681 22.19 25.27 -3.44
C ASN A 681 22.21 26.73 -2.93
N VAL A 682 21.03 27.37 -2.88
CA VAL A 682 20.86 28.75 -2.40
C VAL A 682 19.92 28.87 -1.20
N MET A 683 19.41 27.75 -0.69
CA MET A 683 18.50 27.71 0.47
C MET A 683 19.11 26.95 1.65
N ASN A 684 18.77 27.41 2.85
CA ASN A 684 19.00 26.71 4.11
C ASN A 684 17.89 25.67 4.36
N LYS A 685 18.08 24.81 5.36
CA LYS A 685 17.11 23.75 5.73
C LYS A 685 15.76 24.28 6.25
N ASP A 686 15.63 25.57 6.53
CA ASP A 686 14.40 26.27 6.93
C ASP A 686 13.71 27.01 5.77
N GLY A 687 14.27 27.01 4.56
CA GLY A 687 13.74 27.74 3.40
C GLY A 687 14.16 29.21 3.31
N THR A 688 15.01 29.71 4.21
CA THR A 688 15.69 31.00 4.03
C THR A 688 16.79 30.91 2.99
N LEU A 689 17.13 32.01 2.32
CA LEU A 689 18.26 32.05 1.38
C LEU A 689 19.59 32.08 2.12
N ASN A 690 20.60 31.41 1.55
CA ASN A 690 21.95 31.31 2.10
C ASN A 690 22.91 32.34 1.47
N ASN A 691 24.19 32.31 1.86
CA ASN A 691 25.24 33.24 1.42
C ASN A 691 25.38 33.37 -0.11
N VAL A 692 24.99 32.36 -0.91
CA VAL A 692 25.04 32.42 -2.38
C VAL A 692 24.10 33.49 -2.94
N ALA A 693 23.03 33.83 -2.22
CA ALA A 693 22.12 34.90 -2.58
C ALA A 693 22.62 36.31 -2.18
N GLY A 694 23.81 36.44 -1.58
CA GLY A 694 24.41 37.75 -1.26
C GLY A 694 23.51 38.64 -0.41
N LEU A 695 23.05 39.77 -0.97
CA LEU A 695 22.18 40.75 -0.29
C LEU A 695 20.81 40.21 0.15
N TYR A 696 20.39 39.04 -0.35
CA TYR A 696 19.11 38.41 0.00
C TYR A 696 19.28 37.26 1.03
N CYS A 697 20.50 37.00 1.50
CA CYS A 697 20.78 36.00 2.53
C CYS A 697 20.00 36.28 3.82
N GLY A 698 19.45 35.23 4.45
CA GLY A 698 18.66 35.30 5.68
C GLY A 698 17.18 35.67 5.48
N LEU A 699 16.75 36.04 4.26
CA LEU A 699 15.33 36.23 3.95
C LEU A 699 14.66 34.89 3.64
N ASP A 700 13.40 34.70 4.05
CA ASP A 700 12.58 33.60 3.51
C ASP A 700 12.40 33.77 1.98
N ARG A 701 12.41 32.64 1.27
CA ARG A 701 12.26 32.56 -0.19
C ARG A 701 11.07 33.35 -0.77
N PHE A 702 9.94 33.46 -0.07
CA PHE A 702 8.77 34.19 -0.55
C PHE A 702 8.90 35.71 -0.37
N ASP A 703 9.67 36.18 0.62
CA ASP A 703 9.98 37.60 0.80
C ASP A 703 11.19 38.03 -0.05
N ALA A 704 12.19 37.15 -0.18
CA ALA A 704 13.27 37.30 -1.16
C ALA A 704 12.72 37.44 -2.59
N ARG A 705 11.74 36.60 -2.98
CA ARG A 705 11.00 36.72 -4.26
C ARG A 705 10.41 38.12 -4.49
N LYS A 706 9.76 38.70 -3.47
CA LYS A 706 9.14 40.04 -3.55
C LYS A 706 10.20 41.13 -3.71
N LYS A 707 11.22 41.12 -2.85
CA LYS A 707 12.29 42.12 -2.88
C LYS A 707 13.08 42.07 -4.18
N LEU A 708 13.50 40.87 -4.59
CA LEU A 708 14.24 40.64 -5.84
C LEU A 708 13.47 41.16 -7.06
N TRP A 709 12.15 40.98 -7.11
CA TRP A 709 11.35 41.53 -8.20
C TRP A 709 11.36 43.06 -8.24
N ALA A 710 11.18 43.73 -7.09
CA ALA A 710 11.25 45.19 -7.01
C ALA A 710 12.64 45.73 -7.42
N ASP A 711 13.72 45.09 -6.98
CA ASP A 711 15.08 45.47 -7.36
C ASP A 711 15.34 45.24 -8.88
N LEU A 712 14.74 44.19 -9.47
CA LEU A 712 14.78 43.93 -10.92
C LEU A 712 13.97 44.96 -11.73
N GLU A 713 12.88 45.50 -11.17
CA GLU A 713 12.13 46.62 -11.75
C GLU A 713 12.95 47.92 -11.71
N GLU A 714 13.54 48.28 -10.57
CA GLU A 714 14.40 49.46 -10.41
C GLU A 714 15.60 49.44 -11.38
N THR A 715 16.23 48.28 -11.56
CA THR A 715 17.37 48.10 -12.49
C THR A 715 16.96 47.92 -13.96
N GLY A 716 15.66 47.92 -14.28
CA GLY A 716 15.14 47.75 -15.64
C GLY A 716 15.41 46.38 -16.25
N LEU A 717 15.66 45.36 -15.42
CA LEU A 717 15.89 43.96 -15.81
C LEU A 717 14.60 43.13 -15.79
N ALA A 718 13.57 43.56 -15.06
CA ALA A 718 12.20 43.09 -15.26
C ALA A 718 11.68 43.43 -16.67
N VAL A 719 10.78 42.60 -17.18
CA VAL A 719 10.03 42.83 -18.43
C VAL A 719 8.53 42.96 -18.17
N LYS A 720 7.94 41.94 -17.53
CA LYS A 720 6.51 41.86 -17.18
C LYS A 720 6.27 40.73 -16.17
N THR A 721 5.08 40.72 -15.58
CA THR A 721 4.51 39.59 -14.86
C THR A 721 3.21 39.14 -15.52
N GLU A 722 2.91 37.85 -15.46
CA GLU A 722 1.64 37.29 -15.98
C GLU A 722 1.03 36.28 -14.98
N PRO A 723 -0.31 36.25 -14.80
CA PRO A 723 -0.96 35.22 -14.00
C PRO A 723 -0.75 33.83 -14.60
N HIS A 724 -0.34 32.85 -13.78
CA HIS A 724 -0.06 31.50 -14.24
C HIS A 724 -0.45 30.46 -13.18
N THR A 725 -1.09 29.37 -13.59
CA THR A 725 -1.44 28.27 -12.68
C THR A 725 -0.21 27.45 -12.37
N LEU A 726 0.17 27.38 -11.09
CA LEU A 726 1.29 26.59 -10.60
C LEU A 726 0.79 25.24 -10.10
N ARG A 727 1.54 24.17 -10.36
CA ARG A 727 1.37 22.87 -9.71
C ARG A 727 2.34 22.78 -8.52
N VAL A 728 1.90 23.27 -7.36
CA VAL A 728 2.73 23.44 -6.16
C VAL A 728 2.82 22.10 -5.38
N PRO A 729 4.03 21.60 -5.07
CA PRO A 729 4.21 20.46 -4.18
C PRO A 729 4.03 20.89 -2.72
N ARG A 730 3.23 20.15 -1.95
CA ARG A 730 2.98 20.38 -0.52
C ARG A 730 3.14 19.10 0.30
N SER A 731 3.46 19.29 1.57
CA SER A 731 3.58 18.26 2.58
C SER A 731 2.21 17.70 2.97
N GLN A 732 2.00 16.39 2.82
CA GLN A 732 0.79 15.72 3.32
C GLN A 732 0.55 15.94 4.83
N ARG A 733 1.60 16.19 5.62
CA ARG A 733 1.51 16.27 7.08
C ARG A 733 1.21 17.67 7.62
N GLY A 734 1.83 18.71 7.05
CA GLY A 734 1.72 20.09 7.54
C GLY A 734 1.19 21.10 6.51
N GLY A 735 1.02 20.71 5.24
CA GLY A 735 0.54 21.57 4.16
C GLY A 735 1.56 22.63 3.68
N GLU A 736 2.77 22.68 4.22
CA GLU A 736 3.84 23.56 3.75
C GLU A 736 4.28 23.22 2.33
N VAL A 737 4.77 24.23 1.59
CA VAL A 737 5.38 24.03 0.28
C VAL A 737 6.70 23.28 0.44
N ILE A 738 6.81 22.15 -0.26
CA ILE A 738 8.00 21.32 -0.31
C ILE A 738 9.02 21.96 -1.25
N GLU A 739 10.26 22.04 -0.80
CA GLU A 739 11.37 22.57 -1.59
C GLU A 739 12.25 21.42 -2.09
N PRO A 740 12.57 21.34 -3.39
CA PRO A 740 13.66 20.51 -3.86
C PRO A 740 14.97 21.08 -3.29
N LEU A 741 15.65 20.32 -2.43
CA LEU A 741 16.86 20.77 -1.73
C LEU A 741 18.00 19.76 -1.94
N VAL A 742 19.22 20.26 -2.11
CA VAL A 742 20.40 19.38 -2.25
C VAL A 742 20.80 18.83 -0.87
N SER A 743 20.72 17.52 -0.71
CA SER A 743 21.24 16.78 0.44
C SER A 743 22.40 15.89 0.00
N LYS A 744 23.40 15.67 0.86
CA LYS A 744 24.38 14.59 0.65
C LYS A 744 23.75 13.29 1.08
N GLN A 745 23.83 12.26 0.23
CA GLN A 745 23.24 10.94 0.46
C GLN A 745 24.23 9.86 0.01
N TRP A 746 24.08 8.65 0.54
CA TRP A 746 24.87 7.48 0.14
C TRP A 746 24.19 6.76 -1.03
N PHE A 747 24.99 6.37 -2.03
CA PHE A 747 24.53 5.74 -3.27
C PHE A 747 25.21 4.40 -3.50
N VAL A 748 24.50 3.47 -4.14
CA VAL A 748 25.06 2.31 -4.82
C VAL A 748 25.07 2.59 -6.33
N THR A 749 26.23 2.42 -6.98
CA THR A 749 26.34 2.46 -8.45
C THR A 749 25.70 1.22 -9.05
N MET A 750 24.57 1.38 -9.74
CA MET A 750 23.70 0.25 -10.09
C MET A 750 24.01 -0.40 -11.45
N GLU A 751 24.58 0.34 -12.40
CA GLU A 751 24.86 -0.13 -13.77
C GLU A 751 25.66 -1.47 -13.83
N PRO A 752 26.85 -1.62 -13.22
CA PRO A 752 27.60 -2.89 -13.27
C PRO A 752 26.98 -4.02 -12.43
N LEU A 753 26.06 -3.70 -11.51
CA LEU A 753 25.30 -4.70 -10.76
C LEU A 753 24.10 -5.21 -11.56
N ALA A 754 23.45 -4.31 -12.30
CA ALA A 754 22.34 -4.61 -13.20
C ALA A 754 22.79 -5.42 -14.42
N GLU A 755 23.97 -5.13 -14.99
CA GLU A 755 24.54 -5.91 -16.09
C GLU A 755 24.71 -7.39 -15.70
N LYS A 756 25.32 -7.66 -14.53
CA LYS A 756 25.46 -9.03 -13.99
C LYS A 756 24.12 -9.74 -13.84
N ALA A 757 23.10 -9.04 -13.32
CA ALA A 757 21.76 -9.60 -13.11
C ALA A 757 21.00 -9.86 -14.43
N LEU A 758 21.17 -9.00 -15.44
CA LEU A 758 20.69 -9.24 -16.81
C LEU A 758 21.36 -10.46 -17.45
N GLN A 759 22.69 -10.54 -17.37
CA GLN A 759 23.45 -11.68 -17.91
C GLN A 759 23.05 -13.02 -17.26
N ALA A 760 22.70 -13.04 -15.96
CA ALA A 760 22.22 -14.24 -15.29
C ALA A 760 20.88 -14.74 -15.86
N VAL A 761 19.99 -13.84 -16.27
CA VAL A 761 18.74 -14.20 -16.98
C VAL A 761 19.03 -14.65 -18.41
N GLU A 762 19.87 -13.92 -19.14
CA GLU A 762 20.26 -14.24 -20.53
C GLU A 762 20.90 -15.64 -20.66
N LYS A 763 21.77 -16.02 -19.71
CA LYS A 763 22.42 -17.34 -19.66
C LYS A 763 21.49 -18.45 -19.14
N GLY A 764 20.30 -18.11 -18.63
CA GLY A 764 19.37 -19.06 -18.02
C GLY A 764 19.77 -19.54 -16.62
N GLU A 765 20.76 -18.89 -15.99
CA GLU A 765 21.16 -19.14 -14.59
C GLU A 765 20.03 -18.71 -13.62
N LEU A 766 19.33 -17.63 -13.95
CA LEU A 766 18.10 -17.16 -13.31
C LEU A 766 16.92 -17.28 -14.29
N LYS A 767 15.93 -18.13 -13.99
CA LYS A 767 14.74 -18.28 -14.83
C LYS A 767 13.53 -17.56 -14.25
N ILE A 768 13.04 -16.53 -14.95
CA ILE A 768 11.74 -15.91 -14.66
C ILE A 768 10.64 -16.74 -15.35
N LEU A 769 9.63 -17.21 -14.60
CA LEU A 769 8.64 -18.17 -15.10
C LEU A 769 7.61 -17.58 -16.10
N SER A 770 7.62 -16.27 -16.33
CA SER A 770 6.73 -15.61 -17.29
C SER A 770 7.50 -14.61 -18.14
N GLU A 771 7.48 -14.81 -19.46
CA GLU A 771 8.08 -13.94 -20.49
C GLU A 771 7.65 -12.47 -20.34
N ARG A 772 6.41 -12.22 -19.89
CA ARG A 772 5.92 -10.86 -19.59
C ARG A 772 6.73 -10.21 -18.46
N PHE A 773 7.00 -10.95 -17.39
CA PHE A 773 7.76 -10.44 -16.25
C PHE A 773 9.25 -10.37 -16.55
N GLU A 774 9.79 -11.25 -17.38
CA GLU A 774 11.15 -11.18 -17.88
C GLU A 774 11.40 -9.90 -18.70
N LYS A 775 10.51 -9.57 -19.66
CA LYS A 775 10.59 -8.31 -20.43
C LYS A 775 10.50 -7.06 -19.54
N ILE A 776 9.66 -7.12 -18.50
CA ILE A 776 9.50 -6.04 -17.51
C ILE A 776 10.76 -5.88 -16.65
N TYR A 777 11.36 -6.98 -16.18
CA TYR A 777 12.63 -7.01 -15.45
C TYR A 777 13.79 -6.48 -16.30
N ASN A 778 13.92 -6.97 -17.54
CA ASN A 778 14.98 -6.56 -18.47
C ASN A 778 14.88 -5.06 -18.80
N HIS A 779 13.67 -4.55 -19.08
CA HIS A 779 13.45 -3.12 -19.32
C HIS A 779 13.80 -2.26 -18.09
N TRP A 780 13.45 -2.71 -16.88
CA TRP A 780 13.75 -2.00 -15.64
C TRP A 780 15.26 -1.90 -15.37
N LEU A 781 15.98 -3.04 -15.41
CA LEU A 781 17.42 -3.05 -15.18
C LEU A 781 18.21 -2.30 -16.27
N SER A 782 17.77 -2.36 -17.53
CA SER A 782 18.41 -1.62 -18.64
C SER A 782 18.27 -0.09 -18.53
N ASN A 783 17.44 0.42 -17.62
CA ASN A 783 17.19 1.85 -17.41
C ASN A 783 17.34 2.26 -15.93
N ILE A 784 18.01 1.43 -15.11
CA ILE A 784 18.16 1.69 -13.69
C ILE A 784 19.08 2.90 -13.43
N LYS A 785 18.85 3.60 -12.32
CA LYS A 785 19.71 4.68 -11.82
C LYS A 785 20.38 4.24 -10.52
N ASP A 786 21.48 4.89 -10.18
CA ASP A 786 22.16 4.73 -8.89
C ASP A 786 21.19 4.91 -7.72
N TRP A 787 21.26 3.97 -6.78
CA TRP A 787 20.27 3.81 -5.72
C TRP A 787 20.70 4.55 -4.47
N CYS A 788 19.96 5.59 -4.10
CA CYS A 788 20.09 6.25 -2.81
C CYS A 788 19.77 5.26 -1.67
N ILE A 789 20.76 4.87 -0.88
CA ILE A 789 20.66 3.91 0.23
C ILE A 789 20.60 4.56 1.62
N SER A 790 20.87 5.86 1.78
CA SER A 790 20.73 6.55 3.09
C SER A 790 19.30 7.01 3.36
N ARG A 791 18.88 6.98 4.63
CA ARG A 791 17.57 7.45 5.10
C ARG A 791 17.74 8.18 6.43
N GLN A 792 17.13 9.36 6.56
CA GLN A 792 17.18 10.21 7.78
C GLN A 792 16.20 9.71 8.86
N LEU A 793 16.26 8.42 9.17
CA LEU A 793 15.36 7.74 10.09
C LEU A 793 16.09 7.31 11.36
N TRP A 794 15.33 7.07 12.42
CA TRP A 794 15.89 6.59 13.69
C TRP A 794 15.89 5.07 13.75
N TRP A 795 14.92 4.42 13.10
CA TRP A 795 14.77 2.97 13.00
C TRP A 795 15.34 2.40 11.68
N GLY A 796 16.26 1.44 11.80
CA GLY A 796 16.97 0.80 10.69
C GLY A 796 18.43 0.52 11.02
N HIS A 797 19.15 -0.17 10.14
CA HIS A 797 20.59 -0.41 10.31
C HIS A 797 21.36 0.91 10.17
N ARG A 798 22.10 1.36 11.18
CA ARG A 798 22.94 2.56 11.05
C ARG A 798 24.01 2.38 9.98
N ILE A 799 24.28 3.44 9.21
CA ILE A 799 25.32 3.40 8.18
C ILE A 799 26.69 3.18 8.85
N PRO A 800 27.53 2.24 8.39
CA PRO A 800 28.86 1.98 8.96
C PRO A 800 29.90 2.96 8.40
N VAL A 801 29.66 4.24 8.69
CA VAL A 801 30.46 5.41 8.33
C VAL A 801 30.71 6.22 9.60
N TRP A 802 31.92 6.75 9.76
CA TRP A 802 32.31 7.62 10.87
C TRP A 802 32.96 8.90 10.35
N TYR A 803 32.53 10.04 10.90
CA TYR A 803 33.08 11.37 10.63
C TYR A 803 33.98 11.82 11.78
N ILE A 804 34.82 12.83 11.52
CA ILE A 804 35.77 13.38 12.50
C ILE A 804 35.16 14.61 13.18
N ASP A 805 35.12 14.61 14.52
CA ASP A 805 34.67 15.75 15.32
C ASP A 805 35.62 16.95 15.14
N GLY A 806 35.06 18.16 15.03
CA GLY A 806 35.81 19.38 14.79
C GLY A 806 36.35 19.59 13.36
N LYS A 807 35.84 18.86 12.36
CA LYS A 807 36.09 19.12 10.93
C LYS A 807 34.78 19.31 10.16
N ASP A 808 34.59 20.49 9.59
CA ASP A 808 33.37 20.83 8.82
C ASP A 808 33.27 20.10 7.45
N ASN A 809 34.36 19.48 7.00
CA ASN A 809 34.40 18.74 5.74
C ASN A 809 33.88 17.31 5.92
N GLU A 810 32.58 17.09 5.66
CA GLU A 810 31.94 15.76 5.61
C GLU A 810 32.57 14.80 4.57
N GLU A 811 33.44 15.31 3.69
CA GLU A 811 34.27 14.52 2.76
C GLU A 811 35.36 13.69 3.50
N GLU A 812 35.73 14.06 4.73
CA GLU A 812 36.68 13.31 5.56
C GLU A 812 36.00 12.24 6.44
N TYR A 813 35.45 11.21 5.79
CA TYR A 813 34.84 10.06 6.47
C TYR A 813 35.76 8.82 6.53
N ILE A 814 35.33 7.82 7.33
CA ILE A 814 35.95 6.50 7.49
C ILE A 814 34.87 5.42 7.43
N VAL A 815 35.10 4.37 6.64
CA VAL A 815 34.26 3.16 6.60
C VAL A 815 34.95 2.02 7.35
N ALA A 816 34.19 1.28 8.16
CA ALA A 816 34.68 0.23 9.06
C ALA A 816 33.54 -0.71 9.50
N ARG A 817 33.82 -1.83 10.16
CA ARG A 817 32.80 -2.78 10.64
C ARG A 817 32.26 -2.44 12.03
N ASN A 818 33.01 -1.68 12.82
CA ASN A 818 32.66 -1.29 14.18
C ASN A 818 33.43 -0.03 14.60
N ALA A 819 33.09 0.52 15.77
CA ALA A 819 33.67 1.75 16.29
C ALA A 819 35.18 1.62 16.62
N ASP A 820 35.66 0.44 17.02
CA ASP A 820 37.08 0.23 17.36
C ASP A 820 37.97 0.21 16.10
N GLU A 821 37.50 -0.45 15.02
CA GLU A 821 38.15 -0.40 13.70
C GLU A 821 38.13 1.03 13.14
N ALA A 822 37.00 1.74 13.27
CA ALA A 822 36.89 3.14 12.86
C ALA A 822 37.84 4.06 13.62
N LEU A 823 37.92 3.91 14.96
CA LEU A 823 38.81 4.69 15.82
C LEU A 823 40.28 4.39 15.53
N LYS A 824 40.63 3.14 15.25
CA LYS A 824 41.99 2.79 14.82
C LYS A 824 42.34 3.46 13.49
N LYS A 825 41.49 3.31 12.46
CA LYS A 825 41.68 3.99 11.16
C LYS A 825 41.78 5.51 11.30
N ALA A 826 41.03 6.11 12.23
CA ALA A 826 41.09 7.53 12.53
C ALA A 826 42.43 7.93 13.16
N GLN A 827 42.91 7.16 14.14
CA GLN A 827 44.19 7.42 14.81
C GLN A 827 45.39 7.22 13.86
N ASP A 828 45.33 6.22 12.98
CA ASP A 828 46.35 5.96 11.96
C ASP A 828 46.43 7.08 10.91
N LYS A 829 45.31 7.74 10.58
CA LYS A 829 45.23 8.83 9.57
C LYS A 829 45.40 10.24 10.14
N TYR A 830 44.90 10.51 11.35
CA TYR A 830 44.82 11.86 11.94
C TYR A 830 45.52 12.01 13.30
N GLY A 831 46.11 10.94 13.84
CA GLY A 831 46.85 10.96 15.09
C GLY A 831 46.02 10.68 16.35
N LYS A 832 46.71 10.59 17.49
CA LYS A 832 46.10 10.26 18.79
C LYS A 832 45.30 11.45 19.34
N GLY A 833 44.15 11.15 19.95
CA GLY A 833 43.23 12.16 20.49
C GLY A 833 42.12 12.58 19.52
N VAL A 834 42.12 12.07 18.28
CA VAL A 834 40.99 12.22 17.36
C VAL A 834 39.72 11.63 17.96
N LYS A 835 38.62 12.38 17.83
CA LYS A 835 37.27 11.95 18.19
C LYS A 835 36.50 11.66 16.90
N ILE A 836 35.62 10.67 16.96
CA ILE A 836 34.77 10.26 15.83
C ILE A 836 33.32 10.11 16.26
N TYR A 837 32.39 10.34 15.34
CA TYR A 837 30.98 10.01 15.51
C TYR A 837 30.47 9.22 14.30
N GLN A 838 29.63 8.21 14.55
CA GLN A 838 29.01 7.44 13.48
C GLN A 838 27.93 8.29 12.77
N ASP A 839 27.81 8.12 11.45
CA ASP A 839 26.79 8.72 10.60
C ASP A 839 25.38 8.59 11.21
N PRO A 840 24.61 9.70 11.34
CA PRO A 840 23.29 9.68 11.98
C PRO A 840 22.25 8.90 11.18
N ASP A 841 22.44 8.69 9.87
CA ASP A 841 21.45 8.03 9.02
C ASP A 841 21.41 6.50 9.22
N VAL A 842 20.36 5.90 8.68
CA VAL A 842 20.23 4.45 8.50
C VAL A 842 20.23 4.07 7.03
N LEU A 843 20.53 2.81 6.76
CA LEU A 843 20.38 2.21 5.46
C LEU A 843 18.90 1.98 5.13
N ASP A 844 18.58 2.08 3.85
CA ASP A 844 17.29 1.73 3.26
C ASP A 844 16.93 0.29 3.63
N THR A 845 15.67 0.05 4.02
CA THR A 845 15.21 -1.30 4.41
C THR A 845 15.55 -2.33 3.34
N TRP A 846 15.33 -1.98 2.07
CA TRP A 846 15.61 -2.86 0.93
C TRP A 846 17.09 -3.20 0.73
N PHE A 847 18.03 -2.45 1.34
CA PHE A 847 19.45 -2.84 1.40
C PHE A 847 19.65 -4.06 2.30
N SER A 848 18.90 -4.17 3.41
CA SER A 848 18.90 -5.38 4.24
C SER A 848 18.10 -6.52 3.61
N SER A 849 16.90 -6.25 3.07
CA SER A 849 16.04 -7.25 2.45
C SER A 849 16.64 -7.82 1.15
N ALA A 850 17.55 -7.11 0.48
CA ALA A 850 18.28 -7.60 -0.69
C ALA A 850 19.35 -8.67 -0.35
N LEU A 851 19.78 -8.78 0.91
CA LEU A 851 20.73 -9.80 1.37
C LEU A 851 20.03 -11.09 1.82
N TRP A 852 18.71 -11.05 1.98
CA TRP A 852 17.88 -12.09 2.60
C TRP A 852 18.14 -13.53 2.12
N PRO A 853 18.37 -13.82 0.81
CA PRO A 853 18.60 -15.19 0.33
C PRO A 853 19.92 -15.83 0.80
N PHE A 854 20.81 -15.07 1.44
CA PHE A 854 22.12 -15.56 1.90
C PHE A 854 22.49 -15.12 3.32
N SER A 855 22.06 -13.94 3.78
CA SER A 855 22.26 -13.49 5.18
C SER A 855 21.53 -14.39 6.19
N THR A 856 20.41 -14.98 5.80
CA THR A 856 19.67 -15.98 6.60
C THR A 856 20.35 -17.35 6.66
N LEU A 857 21.38 -17.60 5.84
CA LEU A 857 22.17 -18.84 5.80
C LEU A 857 23.55 -18.68 6.46
N GLY A 858 23.79 -17.57 7.16
CA GLY A 858 25.04 -17.31 7.89
C GLY A 858 26.08 -16.48 7.13
N TRP A 859 25.84 -16.10 5.87
CA TRP A 859 26.69 -15.10 5.20
C TRP A 859 26.76 -13.82 6.06
N PRO A 860 27.94 -13.25 6.33
CA PRO A 860 29.18 -13.33 5.54
C PRO A 860 30.12 -14.50 5.85
N ASP A 861 29.79 -15.37 6.80
CA ASP A 861 30.56 -16.58 7.06
C ASP A 861 30.25 -17.68 6.02
N VAL A 862 31.02 -17.69 4.93
CA VAL A 862 30.98 -18.74 3.90
C VAL A 862 31.45 -20.12 4.41
N SER A 863 31.96 -20.21 5.63
CA SER A 863 32.25 -21.49 6.29
C SER A 863 31.02 -22.12 6.95
N SER A 864 29.92 -21.36 7.12
CA SER A 864 28.61 -21.84 7.58
C SER A 864 28.15 -23.10 6.84
N GLU A 865 27.70 -24.11 7.59
CA GLU A 865 27.11 -25.34 7.05
C GLU A 865 25.84 -25.03 6.25
N ASP A 866 25.01 -24.12 6.75
CA ASP A 866 23.76 -23.71 6.09
C ASP A 866 24.02 -22.97 4.77
N PHE A 867 25.05 -22.13 4.72
CA PHE A 867 25.44 -21.45 3.48
C PHE A 867 25.88 -22.47 2.43
N LYS A 868 26.71 -23.45 2.81
CA LYS A 868 27.18 -24.52 1.91
C LYS A 868 26.07 -25.46 1.43
N GLN A 869 25.05 -25.70 2.25
CA GLN A 869 24.04 -26.73 2.00
C GLN A 869 22.72 -26.20 1.39
N PHE A 870 22.45 -24.89 1.51
CA PHE A 870 21.19 -24.28 1.10
C PHE A 870 21.32 -23.02 0.22
N TYR A 871 22.54 -22.54 -0.04
CA TYR A 871 22.80 -21.53 -1.08
C TYR A 871 23.43 -22.19 -2.32
N PRO A 872 23.01 -21.87 -3.56
CA PRO A 872 21.95 -20.93 -3.92
C PRO A 872 20.54 -21.46 -3.62
N THR A 873 19.60 -20.55 -3.38
CA THR A 873 18.19 -20.91 -3.17
C THR A 873 17.52 -21.36 -4.46
N THR A 874 16.46 -22.18 -4.37
CA THR A 874 15.89 -22.88 -5.53
C THR A 874 14.66 -22.20 -6.13
N MET A 875 13.94 -21.40 -5.34
CA MET A 875 12.74 -20.67 -5.78
C MET A 875 12.55 -19.40 -4.93
N LEU A 876 12.09 -18.33 -5.57
CA LEU A 876 11.62 -17.10 -4.94
C LEU A 876 10.18 -16.85 -5.44
N GLU A 877 9.19 -17.09 -4.60
CA GLU A 877 7.78 -16.76 -4.89
C GLU A 877 7.51 -15.36 -4.34
N THR A 878 6.90 -14.47 -5.14
CA THR A 878 6.51 -13.15 -4.66
C THR A 878 5.55 -12.45 -5.63
N GLY A 879 4.78 -11.49 -5.12
CA GLY A 879 3.90 -10.66 -5.93
C GLY A 879 4.68 -9.70 -6.84
N TYR A 880 4.26 -9.57 -8.11
CA TYR A 880 4.91 -8.73 -9.14
C TYR A 880 5.19 -7.27 -8.73
N VAL A 881 4.50 -6.75 -7.70
CA VAL A 881 4.66 -5.40 -7.14
C VAL A 881 6.04 -5.12 -6.52
N VAL A 882 6.88 -6.15 -6.31
CA VAL A 882 8.29 -6.03 -5.92
C VAL A 882 9.28 -6.49 -7.00
N LEU A 883 8.84 -6.82 -8.22
CA LEU A 883 9.74 -7.22 -9.31
C LEU A 883 10.59 -6.05 -9.83
N CYS A 884 9.93 -4.92 -10.12
CA CYS A 884 10.53 -3.71 -10.68
C CYS A 884 10.38 -2.51 -9.76
N LYS A 885 10.69 -2.77 -8.49
CA LYS A 885 11.17 -1.77 -7.53
C LYS A 885 12.60 -2.21 -7.13
N PRO A 886 13.42 -1.37 -6.50
CA PRO A 886 14.72 -1.78 -5.94
C PRO A 886 14.59 -2.73 -4.72
N PHE A 887 13.56 -3.58 -4.69
CA PHE A 887 13.04 -4.30 -3.52
C PHE A 887 13.15 -5.81 -3.78
N LEU A 888 13.88 -6.56 -2.94
CA LEU A 888 13.86 -8.04 -2.80
C LEU A 888 14.12 -8.96 -4.02
N SER A 889 14.07 -8.50 -5.26
CA SER A 889 14.28 -9.33 -6.46
C SER A 889 15.46 -8.83 -7.30
N SER A 890 15.24 -7.85 -8.18
CA SER A 890 16.26 -7.20 -9.02
C SER A 890 17.52 -6.82 -8.23
N ASN A 891 17.37 -6.02 -7.16
CA ASN A 891 18.50 -5.62 -6.31
C ASN A 891 19.14 -6.80 -5.55
N SER A 892 18.38 -7.83 -5.18
CA SER A 892 18.94 -9.03 -4.52
C SER A 892 19.89 -9.75 -5.47
N PHE A 893 19.45 -10.06 -6.70
CA PHE A 893 20.31 -10.72 -7.68
C PHE A 893 21.53 -9.87 -8.05
N ALA A 894 21.35 -8.55 -8.21
CA ALA A 894 22.40 -7.60 -8.53
C ALA A 894 23.49 -7.52 -7.42
N ILE A 895 23.09 -7.41 -6.15
CA ILE A 895 24.02 -7.36 -5.01
C ILE A 895 24.66 -8.71 -4.72
N CYS A 896 23.88 -9.79 -4.76
CA CYS A 896 24.34 -11.17 -4.54
C CYS A 896 25.47 -11.54 -5.52
N SER A 897 25.28 -11.20 -6.80
CA SER A 897 26.27 -11.36 -7.87
C SER A 897 27.54 -10.51 -7.72
N CYS A 898 27.64 -9.65 -6.71
CA CYS A 898 28.82 -8.82 -6.42
C CYS A 898 29.41 -9.04 -5.02
N ASN A 899 28.63 -9.55 -4.05
CA ASN A 899 29.13 -9.92 -2.73
C ASN A 899 29.71 -11.35 -2.66
N LEU A 900 29.44 -12.17 -3.69
CA LEU A 900 29.91 -13.56 -3.83
C LEU A 900 30.91 -13.76 -4.99
N THR A 901 31.32 -12.68 -5.66
CA THR A 901 32.41 -12.64 -6.65
C THR A 901 33.48 -11.63 -6.22
#